data_AF-A0A353C100-F1
#
_entry.id   AF-A0A353C100-F1
#
_cell.length_a   1.000
_cell.length_b   1.000
_cell.length_c   1.000
_cell.angle_alpha   90.00
_cell.angle_beta   90.00
_cell.angle_gamma   90.00
#
_symmetry.space_group_name_H-M   'P 1'
#
loop_
_entity.id
_entity.type
_entity.pdbx_description
1 polymer ?
#
loop_
_entity_poly.entity_id
_entity_poly.type
_entity_poly.pdbx_seq_one_letter_code
_entity_poly.pdbx_strand_id
1 'polypeptide(L)'
;MLTWLKKDTFIKDILFLLLVSIAGSAIFAIGFALATDKYFAQAVTGIMGDFGEYDLLFQTKEELKGAMVRQIREVIAEHFPGAKLKAGISIIGKASYFLSLPPQYKTKTVYESLASYFNNLPGNGGYSVMTEPRVNITSVPSGIFNKLSQEIEGIPGVKFTFHDGDSIGVIINDIHASRTVTSQINQVLRRYQILEVRLSSRHKPEELISMGKKVSQSLLGINGTRYVQDITLASGSDDSQYLMNTLLEFKRFLLAYTSQVKIVPDFGSSVEIGDLLVLNGQNTTKIKTGGILQPLEVVVKVNAKDGAGIQGMIIQGDAGFVVDNRAFKLLPGDKVGAEVGTIEVANRKNQLVYAMDQGVKLLTKINSAISDFNKSTGGAGMTVHGIEKSYQKLAEVRGALAAVSSSVNSLSGKANRENLARMVALVNGAGNDLDYLSKTFGRVQILENRFNQALEGLQSTQFVMGSSLLQNAVGQTGGIADKMQLLNSQLGVVESAVRGRVKHLDDFVNRFNPLVAVLLSWRNKAREFAIQADNFGAVFTPGTKNYRDLMRLISSTDQVIAKITAFDMVTVRTGLNAISNHMFGSDKIDLSSLISELEKAKDSLPKLMDEEIGHSVNLIDRYAGGSSMPGEQLQIFTSSRLEQSSAEGVIRNTLGSDQAMVYSLPVGTVQPDIRGELFKILAEVRSTIAALVIMILWVLTFILDQSLIISMLKMTQESILPQRHFKEGSWRERVYRILMKVLAPANCYAALTGGVWLSLAFLLAGARGHYFNFWANALIGGGLWGNIFLN
;
A
#
# COMPACT_ATOMS: atom_id res chain seq x y z
N MET A 1 95.61 12.93 21.01
CA MET A 1 94.38 12.16 20.74
C MET A 1 94.55 10.63 20.55
N LEU A 2 95.53 10.11 19.79
CA LEU A 2 95.56 8.68 19.39
C LEU A 2 96.02 7.64 20.44
N THR A 3 96.58 8.05 21.59
CA THR A 3 97.17 7.12 22.57
C THR A 3 96.29 6.85 23.80
N TRP A 4 95.35 7.75 24.13
CA TRP A 4 94.43 7.57 25.27
C TRP A 4 93.10 6.91 24.86
N LEU A 5 92.64 7.13 23.61
CA LEU A 5 91.55 6.36 22.98
C LEU A 5 91.92 4.88 22.71
N LYS A 6 93.19 4.48 22.92
CA LYS A 6 93.69 3.12 22.67
C LYS A 6 93.60 2.18 23.88
N LYS A 7 92.99 2.58 24.99
CA LYS A 7 92.51 1.58 25.97
C LYS A 7 91.23 0.99 25.40
N ASP A 8 91.40 -0.15 24.75
CA ASP A 8 90.40 -0.95 24.04
C ASP A 8 89.14 -1.27 24.88
N THR A 9 89.15 -1.00 26.18
CA THR A 9 88.01 -1.12 27.11
C THR A 9 87.10 0.12 27.12
N PHE A 10 87.61 1.35 27.19
CA PHE A 10 86.76 2.53 27.47
C PHE A 10 85.76 2.86 26.34
N ILE A 11 86.19 2.78 25.07
CA ILE A 11 85.29 3.02 23.92
C ILE A 11 84.28 1.87 23.79
N LYS A 12 84.70 0.63 24.08
CA LYS A 12 83.79 -0.53 24.10
C LYS A 12 82.74 -0.36 25.19
N ASP A 13 83.11 0.14 26.36
CA ASP A 13 82.20 0.38 27.48
C ASP A 13 81.16 1.48 27.14
N ILE A 14 81.58 2.57 26.47
CA ILE A 14 80.65 3.63 26.01
C ILE A 14 79.69 3.11 24.94
N LEU A 15 80.19 2.38 23.94
CA LEU A 15 79.36 1.78 22.88
C LEU A 15 78.40 0.74 23.45
N PHE A 16 78.86 -0.06 24.42
CA PHE A 16 78.03 -1.04 25.10
C PHE A 16 76.93 -0.36 25.92
N LEU A 17 77.25 0.68 26.68
CA LEU A 17 76.27 1.47 27.44
C LEU A 17 75.25 2.15 26.52
N LEU A 18 75.69 2.67 25.37
CA LEU A 18 74.82 3.24 24.35
C LEU A 18 73.87 2.18 23.75
N LEU A 19 74.37 0.99 23.41
CA LEU A 19 73.54 -0.10 22.90
C LEU A 19 72.54 -0.61 23.96
N VAL A 20 72.99 -0.80 25.19
CA VAL A 20 72.15 -1.28 26.30
C VAL A 20 71.06 -0.26 26.63
N SER A 21 71.38 1.04 26.64
CA SER A 21 70.38 2.09 26.87
C SER A 21 69.37 2.18 25.72
N ILE A 22 69.79 2.10 24.45
CA ILE A 22 68.87 2.07 23.30
C ILE A 22 67.93 0.86 23.40
N ALA A 23 68.49 -0.34 23.62
CA ALA A 23 67.71 -1.58 23.70
C ALA A 23 66.76 -1.54 24.92
N GLY A 24 67.27 -1.13 26.09
CA GLY A 24 66.50 -1.01 27.32
C GLY A 24 65.36 -0.01 27.18
N SER A 25 65.60 1.16 26.61
CA SER A 25 64.55 2.16 26.38
C SER A 25 63.54 1.73 25.33
N ALA A 26 63.96 1.04 24.26
CA ALA A 26 63.04 0.48 23.27
C ALA A 26 62.15 -0.60 23.89
N ILE A 27 62.71 -1.55 24.65
CA ILE A 27 61.94 -2.59 25.35
C ILE A 27 60.98 -1.97 26.36
N PHE A 28 61.44 -0.99 27.14
CA PHE A 28 60.60 -0.29 28.11
C PHE A 28 59.46 0.46 27.43
N ALA A 29 59.73 1.18 26.33
CA ALA A 29 58.72 1.89 25.56
C ALA A 29 57.69 0.94 24.94
N ILE A 30 58.13 -0.19 24.37
CA ILE A 30 57.23 -1.24 23.87
C ILE A 30 56.36 -1.79 25.01
N GLY A 31 56.97 -2.14 26.15
CA GLY A 31 56.27 -2.68 27.31
C GLY A 31 55.24 -1.69 27.86
N PHE A 32 55.61 -0.42 27.97
CA PHE A 32 54.72 0.65 28.42
C PHE A 32 53.56 0.85 27.44
N ALA A 33 53.84 0.92 26.13
CA ALA A 33 52.83 1.06 25.10
C ALA A 33 51.84 -0.12 25.09
N LEU A 34 52.32 -1.36 25.27
CA LEU A 34 51.47 -2.55 25.38
C LEU A 34 50.61 -2.53 26.66
N ALA A 35 51.18 -2.10 27.79
CA ALA A 35 50.43 -1.98 29.04
C ALA A 35 49.31 -0.94 28.92
N THR A 36 49.60 0.21 28.31
CA THR A 36 48.61 1.26 28.06
C THR A 36 47.55 0.81 27.05
N ASP A 37 47.93 0.10 25.98
CA ASP A 37 47.00 -0.49 25.00
C ASP A 37 46.02 -1.44 25.69
N LYS A 38 46.52 -2.32 26.59
CA LYS A 38 45.68 -3.23 27.38
C LYS A 38 44.70 -2.48 28.28
N TYR A 39 45.14 -1.40 28.93
CA TYR A 39 44.29 -0.58 29.78
C TYR A 39 43.15 0.08 28.98
N PHE A 40 43.47 0.70 27.84
CA PHE A 40 42.46 1.33 26.99
C PHE A 40 41.53 0.31 26.34
N ALA A 41 42.06 -0.83 25.90
CA ALA A 41 41.24 -1.93 25.38
C ALA A 41 40.21 -2.39 26.43
N GLN A 42 40.63 -2.59 27.70
CA GLN A 42 39.73 -2.94 28.79
C GLN A 42 38.69 -1.86 29.11
N ALA A 43 39.07 -0.58 29.04
CA ALA A 43 38.14 0.52 29.25
C ALA A 43 37.07 0.58 28.15
N VAL A 44 37.46 0.34 26.89
CA VAL A 44 36.54 0.31 25.74
C VAL A 44 35.64 -0.93 25.79
N THR A 45 36.18 -2.12 26.05
CA THR A 45 35.37 -3.34 26.16
C THR A 45 34.40 -3.29 27.35
N GLY A 46 34.78 -2.63 28.45
CA GLY A 46 33.89 -2.40 29.60
C GLY A 46 32.63 -1.58 29.27
N ILE A 47 32.68 -0.73 28.23
CA ILE A 47 31.56 0.12 27.82
C ILE A 47 30.78 -0.52 26.65
N MET A 48 31.49 -1.17 25.73
CA MET A 48 30.95 -1.57 24.43
C MET A 48 30.89 -3.09 24.18
N GLY A 49 31.49 -3.91 25.05
CA GLY A 49 31.64 -5.36 24.84
C GLY A 49 32.90 -5.73 24.06
N ASP A 50 33.22 -7.02 24.02
CA ASP A 50 34.30 -7.57 23.20
C ASP A 50 33.95 -7.46 21.69
N PHE A 51 34.97 -7.47 20.84
CA PHE A 51 34.81 -7.35 19.39
C PHE A 51 33.99 -8.52 18.84
N GLY A 52 32.90 -8.22 18.10
CA GLY A 52 31.97 -9.24 17.59
C GLY A 52 31.18 -10.02 18.64
N GLU A 53 31.18 -9.59 19.92
CA GLU A 53 30.44 -10.26 21.00
C GLU A 53 28.92 -10.14 20.80
N TYR A 54 28.46 -8.99 20.33
CA TYR A 54 27.04 -8.67 20.16
C TYR A 54 26.71 -8.37 18.70
N ASP A 55 25.50 -8.74 18.30
CA ASP A 55 25.00 -8.61 16.94
C ASP A 55 23.89 -7.57 16.83
N LEU A 56 23.05 -7.41 17.86
CA LEU A 56 21.97 -6.43 17.89
C LEU A 56 21.99 -5.63 19.18
N LEU A 57 21.66 -4.34 19.08
CA LEU A 57 21.39 -3.45 20.19
C LEU A 57 19.94 -3.00 20.17
N PHE A 58 19.24 -3.20 21.28
CA PHE A 58 17.89 -2.74 21.51
C PHE A 58 17.91 -1.54 22.44
N GLN A 59 17.15 -0.50 22.11
CA GLN A 59 16.98 0.67 22.97
C GLN A 59 15.50 0.88 23.27
N THR A 60 15.18 1.09 24.54
CA THR A 60 13.81 1.36 24.99
C THR A 60 13.78 2.34 26.15
N LYS A 61 12.59 2.89 26.44
CA LYS A 61 12.39 3.71 27.63
C LYS A 61 12.55 2.85 28.89
N GLU A 62 13.14 3.42 29.92
CA GLU A 62 13.46 2.70 31.17
C GLU A 62 12.22 2.09 31.84
N GLU A 63 11.07 2.75 31.71
CA GLU A 63 9.76 2.27 32.20
C GLU A 63 9.25 1.00 31.48
N LEU A 64 9.70 0.74 30.24
CA LEU A 64 9.27 -0.39 29.40
C LEU A 64 10.25 -1.57 29.40
N LYS A 65 11.31 -1.51 30.21
CA LYS A 65 12.38 -2.51 30.27
C LYS A 65 11.86 -3.95 30.46
N GLY A 66 10.87 -4.13 31.34
CA GLY A 66 10.33 -5.45 31.67
C GLY A 66 9.57 -6.07 30.49
N ALA A 67 8.76 -5.26 29.80
CA ALA A 67 8.03 -5.70 28.61
C ALA A 67 8.98 -6.00 27.45
N MET A 68 9.97 -5.14 27.23
CA MET A 68 11.01 -5.31 26.19
C MET A 68 11.77 -6.63 26.37
N VAL A 69 12.27 -6.93 27.57
CA VAL A 69 13.04 -8.16 27.84
C VAL A 69 12.19 -9.41 27.64
N ARG A 70 10.91 -9.38 28.01
CA ARG A 70 9.99 -10.51 27.79
C ARG A 70 9.80 -10.77 26.30
N GLN A 71 9.51 -9.73 25.52
CA GLN A 71 9.32 -9.84 24.08
C GLN A 71 10.57 -10.36 23.37
N ILE A 72 11.75 -9.82 23.70
CA ILE A 72 13.00 -10.28 23.10
C ILE A 72 13.26 -11.76 23.45
N ARG A 73 12.99 -12.17 24.69
CA ARG A 73 13.16 -13.58 25.10
C ARG A 73 12.20 -14.53 24.40
N GLU A 74 10.98 -14.09 24.12
CA GLU A 74 9.99 -14.85 23.35
C GLU A 74 10.49 -15.08 21.92
N VAL A 75 10.94 -14.02 21.25
CA VAL A 75 11.54 -14.10 19.91
C VAL A 75 12.80 -14.98 19.89
N ILE A 76 13.65 -14.89 20.93
CA ILE A 76 14.82 -15.77 21.07
C ILE A 76 14.39 -17.24 21.17
N ALA A 77 13.37 -17.55 21.98
CA ALA A 77 12.92 -18.92 22.18
C ALA A 77 12.32 -19.53 20.91
N GLU A 78 11.61 -18.71 20.12
CA GLU A 78 10.93 -19.15 18.90
C GLU A 78 11.87 -19.23 17.69
N HIS A 79 12.70 -18.21 17.47
CA HIS A 79 13.46 -18.04 16.23
C HIS A 79 14.98 -18.17 16.38
N PHE A 80 15.53 -17.91 17.56
CA PHE A 80 16.99 -17.88 17.79
C PHE A 80 17.45 -18.68 19.02
N PRO A 81 17.11 -19.98 19.12
CA PRO A 81 17.47 -20.79 20.28
C PRO A 81 18.99 -20.78 20.50
N GLY A 82 19.40 -20.45 21.73
CA GLY A 82 20.80 -20.30 22.12
C GLY A 82 21.35 -18.87 22.05
N ALA A 83 20.57 -17.88 21.57
CA ALA A 83 20.97 -16.48 21.62
C ALA A 83 21.02 -15.95 23.06
N LYS A 84 21.98 -15.05 23.33
CA LYS A 84 22.25 -14.51 24.68
C LYS A 84 21.92 -13.03 24.75
N LEU A 85 21.01 -12.68 25.66
CA LEU A 85 20.62 -11.29 25.95
C LEU A 85 21.37 -10.78 27.18
N LYS A 86 22.03 -9.63 27.07
CA LYS A 86 22.72 -8.94 28.17
C LYS A 86 22.21 -7.51 28.30
N ALA A 87 22.03 -7.05 29.55
CA ALA A 87 21.69 -5.66 29.81
C ALA A 87 22.93 -4.76 29.64
N GLY A 88 22.76 -3.65 28.94
CA GLY A 88 23.75 -2.58 28.82
C GLY A 88 23.59 -1.51 29.90
N ILE A 89 24.39 -0.44 29.80
CA ILE A 89 24.30 0.72 30.68
C ILE A 89 23.04 1.53 30.32
N SER A 90 22.21 1.84 31.32
CA SER A 90 21.08 2.76 31.16
C SER A 90 21.57 4.20 31.22
N ILE A 91 21.15 5.03 30.26
CA ILE A 91 21.53 6.44 30.17
C ILE A 91 20.24 7.26 30.09
N ILE A 92 20.03 8.16 31.06
CA ILE A 92 18.97 9.19 31.11
C ILE A 92 17.62 8.68 30.53
N GLY A 93 16.94 7.81 31.28
CA GLY A 93 15.60 7.33 30.94
C GLY A 93 15.53 6.33 29.76
N LYS A 94 16.67 5.92 29.19
CA LYS A 94 16.76 4.85 28.19
C LYS A 94 17.55 3.66 28.72
N ALA A 95 17.01 2.47 28.53
CA ALA A 95 17.66 1.19 28.79
C ALA A 95 18.16 0.57 27.47
N SER A 96 19.35 -0.01 27.50
CA SER A 96 19.98 -0.68 26.36
C SER A 96 20.12 -2.18 26.62
N TYR A 97 19.89 -3.00 25.61
CA TYR A 97 20.08 -4.45 25.67
C TYR A 97 20.84 -4.95 24.46
N PHE A 98 21.81 -5.83 24.68
CA PHE A 98 22.63 -6.42 23.65
C PHE A 98 22.26 -7.89 23.44
N LEU A 99 22.12 -8.29 22.18
CA LEU A 99 21.85 -9.67 21.78
C LEU A 99 23.03 -10.24 21.01
N SER A 100 23.49 -11.42 21.42
CA SER A 100 24.48 -12.21 20.69
C SER A 100 23.77 -13.38 20.00
N LEU A 101 23.94 -13.49 18.67
CA LEU A 101 23.36 -14.53 17.85
C LEU A 101 24.35 -15.70 17.65
N PRO A 102 23.89 -16.96 17.76
CA PRO A 102 24.71 -18.11 17.39
C PRO A 102 25.17 -18.05 15.92
N PRO A 103 26.36 -18.59 15.57
CA PRO A 103 26.92 -18.48 14.22
C PRO A 103 25.99 -18.96 13.09
N GLN A 104 25.16 -19.96 13.35
CA GLN A 104 24.18 -20.50 12.40
C GLN A 104 23.10 -19.48 11.96
N TYR A 105 22.83 -18.46 12.79
CA TYR A 105 21.87 -17.39 12.48
C TYR A 105 22.54 -16.14 11.90
N LYS A 106 23.88 -16.13 11.78
CA LYS A 106 24.63 -15.03 11.15
C LYS A 106 24.69 -15.17 9.64
N THR A 107 23.51 -15.13 9.01
CA THR A 107 23.28 -15.35 7.57
C THR A 107 22.46 -14.22 6.96
N LYS A 108 22.56 -14.04 5.63
CA LYS A 108 21.81 -13.03 4.87
C LYS A 108 20.30 -13.08 5.15
N THR A 109 19.71 -14.26 4.99
CA THR A 109 18.26 -14.47 5.15
C THR A 109 17.75 -14.05 6.52
N VAL A 110 18.51 -14.34 7.58
CA VAL A 110 18.14 -13.92 8.93
C VAL A 110 18.22 -12.41 9.06
N TYR A 111 19.30 -11.78 8.56
CA TYR A 111 19.52 -10.34 8.69
C TYR A 111 18.51 -9.52 7.91
N GLU A 112 18.12 -9.98 6.72
CA GLU A 112 17.03 -9.39 5.94
C GLU A 112 15.67 -9.53 6.63
N SER A 113 15.48 -10.54 7.48
CA SER A 113 14.22 -10.82 8.17
C SER A 113 14.15 -10.26 9.60
N LEU A 114 15.20 -9.59 10.10
CA LEU A 114 15.26 -9.07 11.47
C LEU A 114 14.08 -8.14 11.81
N ALA A 115 13.66 -7.30 10.86
CA ALA A 115 12.55 -6.37 11.05
C ALA A 115 11.22 -7.12 11.28
N SER A 116 11.04 -8.26 10.61
CA SER A 116 9.86 -9.11 10.79
C SER A 116 9.86 -9.78 12.17
N TYR A 117 11.02 -10.33 12.59
CA TYR A 117 11.13 -10.99 13.90
C TYR A 117 10.92 -10.04 15.08
N PHE A 118 11.25 -8.75 14.90
CA PHE A 118 11.18 -7.73 15.95
C PHE A 118 10.12 -6.65 15.67
N ASN A 119 9.04 -6.96 14.96
CA ASN A 119 8.00 -5.99 14.61
C ASN A 119 7.16 -5.48 15.80
N ASN A 120 7.02 -6.28 16.86
CA ASN A 120 6.11 -6.04 17.99
C ASN A 120 6.82 -5.55 19.26
N LEU A 121 7.88 -4.76 19.10
CA LEU A 121 8.64 -4.24 20.23
C LEU A 121 7.87 -3.14 20.99
N PRO A 122 7.68 -3.26 22.32
CA PRO A 122 6.91 -2.29 23.10
C PRO A 122 7.50 -0.87 23.08
N GLY A 123 6.62 0.13 22.96
CA GLY A 123 6.95 1.55 23.08
C GLY A 123 7.75 2.15 21.93
N ASN A 124 7.56 1.63 20.71
CA ASN A 124 8.40 1.94 19.54
C ASN A 124 9.88 1.62 19.79
N GLY A 125 10.16 0.56 20.56
CA GLY A 125 11.53 0.09 20.77
C GLY A 125 12.14 -0.30 19.43
N GLY A 126 13.28 0.31 19.11
CA GLY A 126 14.05 0.00 17.90
C GLY A 126 15.20 -0.94 18.20
N TYR A 127 15.68 -1.62 17.16
CA TYR A 127 16.96 -2.33 17.20
C TYR A 127 17.93 -1.72 16.18
N SER A 128 19.22 -1.88 16.44
CA SER A 128 20.29 -1.54 15.51
C SER A 128 21.21 -2.74 15.36
N VAL A 129 21.63 -3.03 14.12
CA VAL A 129 22.58 -4.09 13.85
C VAL A 129 23.99 -3.60 14.21
N MET A 130 24.68 -4.39 15.03
CA MET A 130 26.03 -4.13 15.54
C MET A 130 27.02 -5.23 15.19
N THR A 131 26.64 -6.20 14.36
CA THR A 131 27.52 -7.31 13.99
C THR A 131 28.81 -6.82 13.36
N GLU A 132 29.92 -7.30 13.89
CA GLU A 132 31.28 -7.00 13.46
C GLU A 132 31.97 -8.26 12.91
N PRO A 133 32.89 -8.14 11.94
CA PRO A 133 33.32 -6.92 11.24
C PRO A 133 32.35 -6.49 10.13
N ARG A 134 32.06 -5.19 10.02
CA ARG A 134 31.17 -4.65 8.99
C ARG A 134 31.68 -3.38 8.31
N VAL A 135 31.11 -3.09 7.14
CA VAL A 135 31.23 -1.82 6.42
C VAL A 135 29.83 -1.41 5.99
N ASN A 136 29.49 -0.13 6.15
CA ASN A 136 28.18 0.37 5.74
C ASN A 136 28.30 1.21 4.46
N ILE A 137 27.33 1.08 3.58
CA ILE A 137 27.17 1.93 2.40
C ILE A 137 25.88 2.71 2.58
N THR A 138 26.00 4.00 2.86
CA THR A 138 24.85 4.86 3.13
C THR A 138 24.32 5.50 1.86
N SER A 139 23.09 6.00 1.93
CA SER A 139 22.42 6.76 0.86
C SER A 139 22.24 5.94 -0.42
N VAL A 140 21.91 4.66 -0.28
CA VAL A 140 21.66 3.77 -1.41
C VAL A 140 20.16 3.71 -1.68
N PRO A 141 19.67 4.15 -2.86
CA PRO A 141 18.26 4.00 -3.20
C PRO A 141 17.82 2.53 -3.23
N SER A 142 16.62 2.24 -2.69
CA SER A 142 16.10 0.86 -2.62
C SER A 142 15.96 0.19 -3.98
N GLY A 143 15.60 0.93 -5.04
CA GLY A 143 15.45 0.41 -6.40
C GLY A 143 16.70 -0.24 -7.02
N ILE A 144 17.88 -0.02 -6.44
CA ILE A 144 19.16 -0.57 -6.92
C ILE A 144 19.85 -1.45 -5.88
N PHE A 145 19.25 -1.61 -4.70
CA PHE A 145 19.85 -2.33 -3.59
C PHE A 145 20.25 -3.74 -4.00
N ASN A 146 19.31 -4.53 -4.53
CA ASN A 146 19.55 -5.93 -4.90
C ASN A 146 20.72 -6.09 -5.88
N LYS A 147 20.84 -5.17 -6.84
CA LYS A 147 21.90 -5.17 -7.83
C LYS A 147 23.26 -4.87 -7.21
N LEU A 148 23.35 -3.81 -6.40
CA LEU A 148 24.59 -3.46 -5.71
C LEU A 148 25.01 -4.54 -4.73
N SER A 149 24.07 -5.04 -3.94
CA SER A 149 24.27 -6.14 -2.99
C SER A 149 24.86 -7.37 -3.68
N GLN A 150 24.33 -7.78 -4.83
CA GLN A 150 24.86 -8.92 -5.59
C GLN A 150 26.30 -8.69 -6.09
N GLU A 151 26.63 -7.49 -6.56
CA GLU A 151 28.00 -7.17 -7.01
C GLU A 151 29.00 -7.08 -5.85
N ILE A 152 28.56 -6.52 -4.71
CA ILE A 152 29.39 -6.41 -3.50
C ILE A 152 29.63 -7.79 -2.88
N GLU A 153 28.65 -8.69 -2.89
CA GLU A 153 28.82 -10.07 -2.43
C GLU A 153 29.84 -10.86 -3.25
N GLY A 154 30.10 -10.46 -4.50
CA GLY A 154 31.15 -11.04 -5.34
C GLY A 154 32.58 -10.64 -4.95
N ILE A 155 32.75 -9.68 -4.02
CA ILE A 155 34.06 -9.20 -3.58
C ILE A 155 34.71 -10.23 -2.64
N PRO A 156 35.96 -10.67 -2.90
CA PRO A 156 36.69 -11.54 -1.99
C PRO A 156 36.81 -10.91 -0.58
N GLY A 157 36.31 -11.62 0.44
CA GLY A 157 36.32 -11.17 1.83
C GLY A 157 34.96 -10.69 2.34
N VAL A 158 33.97 -10.48 1.47
CA VAL A 158 32.58 -10.24 1.88
C VAL A 158 31.89 -11.57 2.21
N LYS A 159 31.15 -11.59 3.33
CA LYS A 159 30.37 -12.76 3.76
C LYS A 159 28.94 -12.71 3.20
N PHE A 160 28.26 -11.59 3.42
CA PHE A 160 26.95 -11.28 2.84
C PHE A 160 26.63 -9.79 3.01
N THR A 161 25.62 -9.33 2.29
CA THR A 161 25.03 -7.99 2.44
C THR A 161 23.60 -8.09 2.96
N PHE A 162 23.11 -7.06 3.63
CA PHE A 162 21.74 -6.99 4.13
C PHE A 162 21.23 -5.54 4.16
N HIS A 163 19.91 -5.39 4.20
CA HIS A 163 19.25 -4.10 4.29
C HIS A 163 19.38 -3.52 5.70
N ASP A 164 20.00 -2.35 5.83
CA ASP A 164 20.11 -1.58 7.07
C ASP A 164 19.47 -0.20 6.88
N GLY A 165 18.14 -0.16 6.84
CA GLY A 165 17.37 1.03 6.45
C GLY A 165 17.71 1.48 5.03
N ASP A 166 18.09 2.75 4.87
CA ASP A 166 18.53 3.34 3.58
C ASP A 166 20.01 3.03 3.24
N SER A 167 20.59 2.05 3.94
CA SER A 167 21.99 1.65 3.80
C SER A 167 22.12 0.16 3.48
N ILE A 168 23.24 -0.19 2.86
CA ILE A 168 23.69 -1.58 2.73
C ILE A 168 24.66 -1.88 3.87
N GLY A 169 24.29 -2.81 4.74
CA GLY A 169 25.22 -3.40 5.70
C GLY A 169 26.00 -4.52 5.00
N VAL A 170 27.33 -4.42 5.01
CA VAL A 170 28.24 -5.41 4.40
C VAL A 170 28.99 -6.13 5.52
N ILE A 171 28.70 -7.41 5.73
CA ILE A 171 29.42 -8.25 6.71
C ILE A 171 30.66 -8.83 6.06
N ILE A 172 31.79 -8.75 6.75
CA ILE A 172 33.11 -9.11 6.25
C ILE A 172 33.62 -10.34 7.02
N ASN A 173 34.37 -11.20 6.34
CA ASN A 173 34.93 -12.41 6.96
C ASN A 173 35.95 -12.12 8.07
N ASP A 174 36.75 -11.05 7.91
CA ASP A 174 37.85 -10.70 8.84
C ASP A 174 38.08 -9.18 8.85
N ILE A 175 38.45 -8.63 10.01
CA ILE A 175 38.82 -7.22 10.19
C ILE A 175 40.00 -6.80 9.27
N HIS A 176 40.96 -7.69 9.00
CA HIS A 176 42.09 -7.44 8.12
C HIS A 176 41.67 -7.26 6.65
N ALA A 177 40.55 -7.87 6.24
CA ALA A 177 39.99 -7.72 4.90
C ALA A 177 39.25 -6.39 4.71
N SER A 178 38.87 -5.70 5.80
CA SER A 178 38.05 -4.48 5.76
C SER A 178 38.61 -3.39 4.83
N ARG A 179 39.93 -3.15 4.86
CA ARG A 179 40.56 -2.13 4.00
C ARG A 179 40.47 -2.49 2.51
N THR A 180 40.72 -3.74 2.18
CA THR A 180 40.67 -4.26 0.80
C THR A 180 39.23 -4.24 0.29
N VAL A 181 38.28 -4.74 1.09
CA VAL A 181 36.84 -4.75 0.78
C VAL A 181 36.33 -3.33 0.59
N THR A 182 36.63 -2.40 1.52
CA THR A 182 36.25 -0.98 1.41
C THR A 182 36.77 -0.35 0.11
N SER A 183 38.01 -0.65 -0.28
CA SER A 183 38.59 -0.14 -1.53
C SER A 183 37.87 -0.70 -2.76
N GLN A 184 37.55 -2.00 -2.76
CA GLN A 184 36.82 -2.63 -3.87
C GLN A 184 35.37 -2.18 -3.97
N ILE A 185 34.66 -2.01 -2.85
CA ILE A 185 33.32 -1.42 -2.80
C ILE A 185 33.34 -0.02 -3.41
N ASN A 186 34.31 0.82 -3.03
CA ASN A 186 34.46 2.15 -3.62
C ASN A 186 34.70 2.11 -5.14
N GLN A 187 35.41 1.09 -5.66
CA GLN A 187 35.58 0.91 -7.10
C GLN A 187 34.27 0.51 -7.79
N VAL A 188 33.44 -0.32 -7.14
CA VAL A 188 32.11 -0.70 -7.64
C VAL A 188 31.19 0.53 -7.70
N LEU A 189 31.07 1.27 -6.60
CA LEU A 189 30.21 2.46 -6.52
C LEU A 189 30.59 3.55 -7.53
N ARG A 190 31.90 3.71 -7.84
CA ARG A 190 32.38 4.67 -8.85
C ARG A 190 31.96 4.36 -10.28
N ARG A 191 31.52 3.14 -10.59
CA ARG A 191 31.02 2.76 -11.92
C ARG A 191 29.60 3.27 -12.16
N TYR A 192 28.88 3.53 -11.08
CA TYR A 192 27.48 3.92 -11.10
C TYR A 192 27.33 5.40 -10.78
N GLN A 193 26.21 5.98 -11.23
CA GLN A 193 25.79 7.32 -10.82
C GLN A 193 24.26 7.41 -10.82
N ILE A 194 23.74 8.34 -10.04
CA ILE A 194 22.33 8.75 -10.07
C ILE A 194 22.25 10.12 -10.72
N LEU A 195 21.37 10.27 -11.69
CA LEU A 195 21.01 11.55 -12.29
C LEU A 195 19.70 12.02 -11.66
N GLU A 196 19.76 13.10 -10.90
CA GLU A 196 18.59 13.79 -10.36
C GLU A 196 18.20 14.90 -11.34
N VAL A 197 17.01 14.78 -11.92
CA VAL A 197 16.43 15.77 -12.83
C VAL A 197 15.38 16.54 -12.07
N ARG A 198 15.65 17.80 -11.74
CA ARG A 198 14.67 18.70 -11.12
C ARG A 198 13.76 19.30 -12.18
N LEU A 199 12.47 19.11 -11.98
CA LEU A 199 11.40 19.58 -12.86
C LEU A 199 10.93 20.96 -12.39
N SER A 200 10.63 21.83 -13.34
CA SER A 200 10.23 23.23 -13.09
C SER A 200 8.77 23.36 -12.67
N SER A 201 8.00 22.27 -12.71
CA SER A 201 6.59 22.23 -12.36
C SER A 201 6.26 20.90 -11.69
N ARG A 202 5.25 20.91 -10.82
CA ARG A 202 4.78 19.71 -10.14
C ARG A 202 3.96 18.85 -11.09
N HIS A 203 4.37 17.60 -11.27
CA HIS A 203 3.69 16.62 -12.13
C HIS A 203 2.96 15.57 -11.28
N LYS A 204 1.91 14.97 -11.85
CA LYS A 204 1.22 13.84 -11.18
C LYS A 204 2.13 12.60 -11.17
N PRO A 205 1.99 11.67 -10.20
CA PRO A 205 2.80 10.45 -10.14
C PRO A 205 2.78 9.61 -11.43
N GLU A 206 1.62 9.53 -12.09
CA GLU A 206 1.44 8.79 -13.35
C GLU A 206 2.24 9.40 -14.51
N GLU A 207 2.26 10.74 -14.58
CA GLU A 207 3.03 11.49 -15.56
C GLU A 207 4.53 11.33 -15.30
N LEU A 208 4.96 11.37 -14.04
CA LEU A 208 6.36 11.16 -13.64
C LEU A 208 6.88 9.79 -14.06
N ILE A 209 6.12 8.71 -13.88
CA ILE A 209 6.51 7.36 -14.32
C ILE A 209 6.72 7.33 -15.84
N SER A 210 5.81 7.97 -16.59
CA SER A 210 5.92 8.03 -18.04
C SER A 210 7.14 8.84 -18.50
N MET A 211 7.44 9.95 -17.81
CA MET A 211 8.59 10.81 -18.07
C MET A 211 9.90 10.10 -17.72
N GLY A 212 9.98 9.47 -16.55
CA GLY A 212 11.14 8.70 -16.10
C GLY A 212 11.46 7.53 -17.02
N LYS A 213 10.44 6.82 -17.54
CA LYS A 213 10.64 5.79 -18.57
C LYS A 213 11.18 6.34 -19.89
N LYS A 214 10.64 7.47 -20.38
CA LYS A 214 11.13 8.13 -21.61
C LYS A 214 12.58 8.60 -21.46
N VAL A 215 12.89 9.25 -20.34
CA VAL A 215 14.26 9.70 -20.02
C VAL A 215 15.21 8.50 -19.89
N SER A 216 14.78 7.43 -19.23
CA SER A 216 15.60 6.22 -19.12
C SER A 216 15.93 5.62 -20.48
N GLN A 217 14.94 5.59 -21.40
CA GLN A 217 15.12 5.08 -22.75
C GLN A 217 16.05 5.96 -23.59
N SER A 218 15.98 7.28 -23.47
CA SER A 218 16.83 8.19 -24.25
C SER A 218 18.29 8.20 -23.80
N LEU A 219 18.55 7.84 -22.54
CA LEU A 219 19.91 7.72 -21.99
C LEU A 219 20.60 6.38 -22.32
N LEU A 220 19.86 5.38 -22.82
CA LEU A 220 20.45 4.10 -23.23
C LEU A 220 21.34 4.27 -24.47
N GLY A 221 22.53 3.66 -24.45
CA GLY A 221 23.48 3.67 -25.57
C GLY A 221 24.41 4.90 -25.64
N ILE A 222 24.14 5.95 -24.85
CA ILE A 222 24.99 7.14 -24.79
C ILE A 222 26.30 6.81 -24.06
N ASN A 223 27.45 7.11 -24.67
CA ASN A 223 28.79 6.90 -24.12
C ASN A 223 29.01 5.49 -23.52
N GLY A 224 28.41 4.45 -24.12
CA GLY A 224 28.54 3.07 -23.67
C GLY A 224 27.66 2.67 -22.48
N THR A 225 26.66 3.48 -22.13
CA THR A 225 25.69 3.17 -21.08
C THR A 225 24.83 1.97 -21.48
N ARG A 226 25.10 0.81 -20.86
CA ARG A 226 24.41 -0.46 -21.13
C ARG A 226 23.17 -0.66 -20.27
N TYR A 227 23.05 0.08 -19.15
CA TYR A 227 21.95 -0.08 -18.22
C TYR A 227 21.54 1.27 -17.63
N VAL A 228 20.26 1.57 -17.77
CA VAL A 228 19.59 2.76 -17.23
C VAL A 228 18.28 2.30 -16.59
N GLN A 229 17.99 2.76 -15.37
CA GLN A 229 16.79 2.41 -14.63
C GLN A 229 16.20 3.65 -13.96
N ASP A 230 14.90 3.83 -14.11
CA ASP A 230 14.14 4.82 -13.36
C ASP A 230 13.97 4.35 -11.90
N ILE A 231 14.42 5.18 -10.95
CA ILE A 231 14.33 4.93 -9.52
C ILE A 231 13.53 6.04 -8.80
N THR A 232 12.83 6.90 -9.54
CA THR A 232 12.09 8.07 -9.03
C THR A 232 11.10 7.74 -7.91
N LEU A 233 10.42 6.60 -8.00
CA LEU A 233 9.44 6.13 -7.01
C LEU A 233 9.94 4.91 -6.22
N ALA A 234 11.21 4.55 -6.39
CA ALA A 234 11.80 3.36 -5.78
C ALA A 234 12.44 3.65 -4.42
N SER A 235 12.11 4.77 -3.76
CA SER A 235 12.63 5.23 -2.47
C SER A 235 11.85 4.71 -1.25
N GLY A 236 11.00 3.69 -1.45
CA GLY A 236 10.33 2.93 -0.39
C GLY A 236 10.39 1.44 -0.71
N SER A 237 10.30 0.59 0.32
CA SER A 237 10.28 -0.88 0.18
C SER A 237 9.23 -1.36 -0.84
N ASP A 238 9.40 -2.56 -1.40
CA ASP A 238 8.39 -3.17 -2.31
C ASP A 238 6.97 -3.13 -1.70
N ASP A 239 6.86 -3.34 -0.38
CA ASP A 239 5.59 -3.23 0.37
C ASP A 239 5.00 -1.81 0.38
N SER A 240 5.85 -0.79 0.38
CA SER A 240 5.43 0.62 0.30
C SER A 240 4.88 0.97 -1.09
N GLN A 241 5.40 0.33 -2.15
CA GLN A 241 4.86 0.48 -3.50
C GLN A 241 3.50 -0.21 -3.65
N TYR A 242 3.33 -1.43 -3.12
CA TYR A 242 2.03 -2.11 -3.09
C TYR A 242 1.01 -1.34 -2.26
N LEU A 243 1.41 -0.82 -1.10
CA LEU A 243 0.57 0.04 -0.27
C LEU A 243 0.20 1.32 -1.03
N MET A 244 1.15 1.97 -1.69
CA MET A 244 0.89 3.18 -2.46
C MET A 244 -0.08 2.92 -3.62
N ASN A 245 0.13 1.83 -4.37
CA ASN A 245 -0.79 1.42 -5.43
C ASN A 245 -2.19 1.14 -4.87
N THR A 246 -2.27 0.49 -3.71
CA THR A 246 -3.54 0.23 -3.02
C THR A 246 -4.20 1.53 -2.56
N LEU A 247 -3.45 2.49 -2.01
CA LEU A 247 -3.96 3.78 -1.57
C LEU A 247 -4.42 4.65 -2.75
N LEU A 248 -3.71 4.59 -3.89
CA LEU A 248 -4.10 5.28 -5.12
C LEU A 248 -5.35 4.66 -5.73
N GLU A 249 -5.46 3.33 -5.75
CA GLU A 249 -6.65 2.64 -6.23
C GLU A 249 -7.85 2.90 -5.31
N PHE A 250 -7.62 2.90 -3.99
CA PHE A 250 -8.62 3.27 -3.00
C PHE A 250 -9.06 4.74 -3.17
N LYS A 251 -8.13 5.67 -3.44
CA LYS A 251 -8.46 7.07 -3.76
C LYS A 251 -9.32 7.16 -5.02
N ARG A 252 -8.99 6.43 -6.09
CA ARG A 252 -9.79 6.41 -7.32
C ARG A 252 -11.20 5.91 -7.05
N PHE A 253 -11.32 4.82 -6.30
CA PHE A 253 -12.61 4.30 -5.86
C PHE A 253 -13.39 5.33 -5.04
N LEU A 254 -12.74 5.99 -4.07
CA LEU A 254 -13.37 7.01 -3.25
C LEU A 254 -13.87 8.19 -4.09
N LEU A 255 -13.07 8.71 -5.02
CA LEU A 255 -13.45 9.78 -5.95
C LEU A 255 -14.59 9.37 -6.90
N ALA A 256 -14.62 8.11 -7.33
CA ALA A 256 -15.72 7.56 -8.11
C ALA A 256 -17.03 7.50 -7.31
N TYR A 257 -16.91 7.22 -6.01
CA TYR A 257 -18.01 7.03 -5.08
C TYR A 257 -18.55 8.36 -4.51
N THR A 258 -17.78 9.47 -4.55
CA THR A 258 -18.24 10.78 -4.07
C THR A 258 -19.41 11.33 -4.88
N SER A 259 -20.30 12.06 -4.22
CA SER A 259 -21.29 12.89 -4.90
C SER A 259 -20.61 13.98 -5.74
N GLN A 260 -21.07 14.16 -6.98
CA GLN A 260 -20.55 15.20 -7.87
C GLN A 260 -21.42 16.45 -7.74
N VAL A 261 -20.78 17.60 -7.52
CA VAL A 261 -21.46 18.91 -7.52
C VAL A 261 -21.09 19.66 -8.79
N LYS A 262 -22.05 19.90 -9.66
CA LYS A 262 -21.88 20.78 -10.82
C LYS A 262 -22.35 22.17 -10.46
N ILE A 263 -21.53 23.18 -10.75
CA ILE A 263 -21.78 24.57 -10.39
C ILE A 263 -22.12 25.35 -11.66
N VAL A 264 -23.24 26.06 -11.63
CA VAL A 264 -23.73 26.95 -12.68
C VAL A 264 -23.65 28.38 -12.14
N PRO A 265 -22.60 29.14 -12.49
CA PRO A 265 -22.39 30.47 -11.94
C PRO A 265 -23.42 31.48 -12.47
N ASP A 266 -23.80 32.44 -11.64
CA ASP A 266 -24.68 33.55 -12.03
C ASP A 266 -23.97 34.56 -12.93
N PHE A 267 -24.73 35.29 -13.73
CA PHE A 267 -24.19 36.26 -14.68
C PHE A 267 -23.34 37.34 -13.97
N GLY A 268 -22.04 37.40 -14.27
CA GLY A 268 -21.09 38.34 -13.66
C GLY A 268 -20.38 37.85 -12.38
N SER A 269 -20.68 36.64 -11.91
CA SER A 269 -19.97 36.00 -10.80
C SER A 269 -18.75 35.20 -11.30
N SER A 270 -17.62 35.26 -10.57
CA SER A 270 -16.44 34.45 -10.88
C SER A 270 -16.22 33.39 -9.82
N VAL A 271 -16.17 32.13 -10.27
CA VAL A 271 -15.85 30.96 -9.46
C VAL A 271 -14.54 30.37 -10.01
N GLU A 272 -13.55 30.26 -9.14
CA GLU A 272 -12.21 29.75 -9.46
C GLU A 272 -11.94 28.42 -8.76
N ILE A 273 -10.99 27.66 -9.31
CA ILE A 273 -10.55 26.40 -8.69
C ILE A 273 -9.97 26.71 -7.32
N GLY A 274 -10.41 25.97 -6.30
CA GLY A 274 -10.03 26.19 -4.91
C GLY A 274 -10.99 27.05 -4.10
N ASP A 275 -11.95 27.74 -4.74
CA ASP A 275 -13.00 28.45 -4.02
C ASP A 275 -13.82 27.48 -3.16
N LEU A 276 -14.27 27.96 -2.00
CA LEU A 276 -15.16 27.25 -1.10
C LEU A 276 -16.56 27.84 -1.22
N LEU A 277 -17.56 26.99 -1.38
CA LEU A 277 -18.97 27.35 -1.54
C LEU A 277 -19.78 26.74 -0.40
N VAL A 278 -20.72 27.49 0.15
CA VAL A 278 -21.65 27.06 1.20
C VAL A 278 -23.02 26.83 0.58
N LEU A 279 -23.64 25.72 0.97
CA LEU A 279 -24.98 25.31 0.58
C LEU A 279 -25.82 25.11 1.83
N ASN A 280 -27.12 25.39 1.70
CA ASN A 280 -28.01 25.15 2.82
C ASN A 280 -28.24 23.64 2.98
N GLY A 281 -27.79 23.11 4.11
CA GLY A 281 -27.99 21.72 4.46
C GLY A 281 -29.33 21.50 5.19
N GLN A 282 -29.32 20.65 6.21
CA GLN A 282 -30.51 20.33 7.02
C GLN A 282 -30.94 21.44 8.00
N ASN A 283 -30.36 22.63 7.88
CA ASN A 283 -30.73 23.76 8.74
C ASN A 283 -32.14 24.27 8.44
N THR A 284 -32.92 24.51 9.49
CA THR A 284 -34.27 25.10 9.40
C THR A 284 -34.26 26.57 8.96
N THR A 285 -33.13 27.26 9.14
CA THR A 285 -32.93 28.66 8.70
C THR A 285 -32.12 28.73 7.41
N LYS A 286 -32.60 29.51 6.44
CA LYS A 286 -31.86 29.80 5.20
C LYS A 286 -30.55 30.55 5.50
N ILE A 287 -29.54 30.32 4.66
CA ILE A 287 -28.25 31.01 4.68
C ILE A 287 -28.44 32.53 4.65
N LYS A 288 -27.72 33.24 5.51
CA LYS A 288 -27.66 34.72 5.53
C LYS A 288 -26.27 35.20 5.13
N THR A 289 -26.20 36.01 4.07
CA THR A 289 -24.97 36.71 3.67
C THR A 289 -24.44 37.59 4.80
N GLY A 290 -23.14 37.52 5.07
CA GLY A 290 -22.46 38.16 6.19
C GLY A 290 -22.52 37.38 7.51
N GLY A 291 -23.26 36.28 7.57
CA GLY A 291 -23.29 35.34 8.70
C GLY A 291 -22.05 34.45 8.78
N ILE A 292 -21.97 33.63 9.84
CA ILE A 292 -20.91 32.64 10.04
C ILE A 292 -21.44 31.27 9.62
N LEU A 293 -20.56 30.45 9.03
CA LEU A 293 -20.81 29.05 8.66
C LEU A 293 -21.37 28.26 9.85
N GLN A 294 -22.45 27.54 9.62
CA GLN A 294 -23.10 26.71 10.64
C GLN A 294 -22.75 25.21 10.49
N PRO A 295 -22.78 24.42 11.57
CA PRO A 295 -22.35 23.01 11.55
C PRO A 295 -23.15 22.09 10.60
N LEU A 296 -24.39 22.43 10.26
CA LEU A 296 -25.27 21.64 9.38
C LEU A 296 -25.32 22.18 7.94
N GLU A 297 -24.48 23.16 7.61
CA GLU A 297 -24.32 23.65 6.24
C GLU A 297 -23.30 22.77 5.49
N VAL A 298 -23.54 22.58 4.19
CA VAL A 298 -22.70 21.75 3.34
C VAL A 298 -21.68 22.64 2.64
N VAL A 299 -20.40 22.27 2.72
CA VAL A 299 -19.32 23.03 2.08
C VAL A 299 -18.78 22.26 0.88
N VAL A 300 -18.73 22.93 -0.27
CA VAL A 300 -18.21 22.41 -1.52
C VAL A 300 -16.93 23.14 -1.90
N LYS A 301 -15.88 22.39 -2.18
CA LYS A 301 -14.64 22.92 -2.74
C LYS A 301 -14.63 22.74 -4.24
N VAL A 302 -14.40 23.82 -4.98
CA VAL A 302 -14.24 23.79 -6.44
C VAL A 302 -12.94 23.09 -6.79
N ASN A 303 -12.99 22.04 -7.59
CA ASN A 303 -11.82 21.20 -7.91
C ASN A 303 -11.45 21.18 -9.40
N ALA A 304 -12.39 21.48 -10.31
CA ALA A 304 -12.15 21.50 -11.73
C ALA A 304 -13.03 22.53 -12.45
N LYS A 305 -12.50 23.07 -13.56
CA LYS A 305 -13.18 23.99 -14.47
C LYS A 305 -12.74 23.62 -15.88
N ASP A 306 -13.60 22.95 -16.63
CA ASP A 306 -13.31 22.43 -17.97
C ASP A 306 -14.47 22.70 -18.95
N GLY A 307 -14.37 22.17 -20.17
CA GLY A 307 -15.42 22.32 -21.20
C GLY A 307 -16.76 21.67 -20.84
N ALA A 308 -16.83 20.84 -19.79
CA ALA A 308 -18.06 20.24 -19.27
C ALA A 308 -18.69 21.05 -18.11
N GLY A 309 -18.02 22.09 -17.61
CA GLY A 309 -18.51 23.03 -16.61
C GLY A 309 -17.59 23.18 -15.39
N ILE A 310 -18.11 23.83 -14.34
CA ILE A 310 -17.41 23.97 -13.06
C ILE A 310 -17.85 22.81 -12.16
N GLN A 311 -16.89 22.09 -11.58
CA GLN A 311 -17.13 20.95 -10.71
C GLN A 311 -16.57 21.20 -9.31
N GLY A 312 -17.24 20.63 -8.32
CA GLY A 312 -16.86 20.70 -6.91
C GLY A 312 -17.07 19.38 -6.18
N MET A 313 -16.37 19.28 -5.05
CA MET A 313 -16.42 18.15 -4.13
C MET A 313 -16.89 18.64 -2.76
N ILE A 314 -17.83 17.92 -2.15
CA ILE A 314 -18.26 18.20 -0.77
C ILE A 314 -17.11 17.84 0.17
N ILE A 315 -16.71 18.80 1.01
CA ILE A 315 -15.65 18.63 2.01
C ILE A 315 -16.17 18.70 3.46
N GLN A 316 -17.44 19.10 3.64
CA GLN A 316 -18.15 19.13 4.91
C GLN A 316 -19.63 18.87 4.65
N GLY A 317 -20.25 17.98 5.44
CA GLY A 317 -21.61 17.50 5.22
C GLY A 317 -21.71 16.38 4.17
N ASP A 318 -22.95 16.05 3.78
CA ASP A 318 -23.27 15.02 2.80
C ASP A 318 -24.21 15.57 1.73
N ALA A 319 -24.13 15.07 0.50
CA ALA A 319 -25.02 15.47 -0.58
C ALA A 319 -26.51 15.23 -0.25
N GLY A 320 -26.82 14.22 0.57
CA GLY A 320 -28.18 13.95 1.05
C GLY A 320 -28.74 15.03 1.98
N PHE A 321 -27.91 15.96 2.45
CA PHE A 321 -28.32 17.05 3.34
C PHE A 321 -28.67 18.33 2.59
N VAL A 322 -28.34 18.45 1.29
CA VAL A 322 -28.57 19.66 0.49
C VAL A 322 -30.07 19.85 0.24
N VAL A 323 -30.63 20.95 0.74
CA VAL A 323 -32.07 21.29 0.60
C VAL A 323 -32.30 22.41 -0.41
N ASP A 324 -31.31 23.29 -0.61
CA ASP A 324 -31.36 24.42 -1.54
C ASP A 324 -30.21 24.33 -2.54
N ASN A 325 -30.48 24.68 -3.80
CA ASN A 325 -29.51 24.60 -4.89
C ASN A 325 -28.69 25.89 -5.02
N ARG A 326 -28.89 26.89 -4.17
CA ARG A 326 -28.14 28.15 -4.20
C ARG A 326 -26.82 28.04 -3.46
N ALA A 327 -25.75 28.54 -4.09
CA ALA A 327 -24.40 28.49 -3.57
C ALA A 327 -23.88 29.89 -3.21
N PHE A 328 -23.28 30.00 -2.03
CA PHE A 328 -22.70 31.24 -1.50
C PHE A 328 -21.19 31.08 -1.35
N LYS A 329 -20.40 32.11 -1.66
CA LYS A 329 -18.94 32.02 -1.50
C LYS A 329 -18.56 32.04 -0.01
N LEU A 330 -17.76 31.09 0.46
CA LEU A 330 -17.18 31.11 1.79
C LEU A 330 -15.93 32.00 1.79
N LEU A 331 -15.93 33.02 2.64
CA LEU A 331 -14.84 33.97 2.82
C LEU A 331 -13.99 33.57 4.04
N PRO A 332 -12.72 34.06 4.13
CA PRO A 332 -11.87 33.80 5.28
C PRO A 332 -12.53 34.15 6.63
N GLY A 333 -12.29 33.32 7.65
CA GLY A 333 -12.93 33.45 8.97
C GLY A 333 -14.36 32.92 9.02
N ASP A 334 -14.66 31.91 8.19
CA ASP A 334 -15.95 31.22 8.11
C ASP A 334 -17.15 32.13 7.82
N LYS A 335 -16.92 33.26 7.14
CA LYS A 335 -17.98 34.21 6.79
C LYS A 335 -18.63 33.86 5.47
N VAL A 336 -19.95 33.82 5.44
CA VAL A 336 -20.70 33.57 4.22
C VAL A 336 -20.79 34.85 3.38
N GLY A 337 -20.31 34.79 2.14
CA GLY A 337 -20.29 35.88 1.18
C GLY A 337 -21.54 35.94 0.29
N ALA A 338 -21.38 36.59 -0.86
CA ALA A 338 -22.45 36.73 -1.85
C ALA A 338 -22.82 35.38 -2.50
N GLU A 339 -24.04 35.29 -3.00
CA GLU A 339 -24.48 34.20 -3.87
C GLU A 339 -23.65 34.22 -5.17
N VAL A 340 -23.19 33.04 -5.59
CA VAL A 340 -22.32 32.90 -6.78
C VAL A 340 -22.95 32.04 -7.87
N GLY A 341 -24.13 31.46 -7.62
CA GLY A 341 -24.83 30.65 -8.60
C GLY A 341 -25.63 29.52 -8.00
N THR A 342 -26.06 28.64 -8.88
CA THR A 342 -26.81 27.42 -8.53
C THR A 342 -25.96 26.17 -8.72
N ILE A 343 -26.34 25.10 -8.04
CA ILE A 343 -25.66 23.82 -8.10
C ILE A 343 -26.61 22.67 -8.43
N GLU A 344 -26.08 21.68 -9.12
CA GLU A 344 -26.71 20.40 -9.35
C GLU A 344 -25.90 19.33 -8.62
N VAL A 345 -26.53 18.63 -7.67
CA VAL A 345 -25.89 17.56 -6.90
C VAL A 345 -26.31 16.21 -7.45
N ALA A 346 -25.35 15.45 -7.96
CA ALA A 346 -25.54 14.07 -8.34
C ALA A 346 -25.03 13.13 -7.23
N ASN A 347 -25.95 12.64 -6.40
CA ASN A 347 -25.62 11.68 -5.33
C ASN A 347 -25.51 10.26 -5.88
N ARG A 348 -24.33 9.94 -6.40
CA ARG A 348 -24.02 8.65 -7.06
C ARG A 348 -24.13 7.47 -6.10
N LYS A 349 -23.72 7.66 -4.85
CA LYS A 349 -23.85 6.68 -3.75
C LYS A 349 -25.31 6.25 -3.59
N ASN A 350 -26.22 7.21 -3.41
CA ASN A 350 -27.63 6.92 -3.20
C ASN A 350 -28.27 6.32 -4.45
N GLN A 351 -27.86 6.74 -5.65
CA GLN A 351 -28.34 6.13 -6.91
C GLN A 351 -27.94 4.66 -7.03
N LEU A 352 -26.70 4.30 -6.69
CA LEU A 352 -26.23 2.91 -6.71
C LEU A 352 -26.95 2.05 -5.66
N VAL A 353 -27.03 2.53 -4.41
CA VAL A 353 -27.75 1.83 -3.33
C VAL A 353 -29.21 1.65 -3.68
N TYR A 354 -29.87 2.69 -4.21
CA TYR A 354 -31.25 2.62 -4.67
C TYR A 354 -31.42 1.59 -5.79
N ALA A 355 -30.55 1.59 -6.80
CA ALA A 355 -30.61 0.63 -7.91
C ALA A 355 -30.46 -0.81 -7.41
N MET A 356 -29.52 -1.07 -6.50
CA MET A 356 -29.33 -2.40 -5.90
C MET A 356 -30.53 -2.83 -5.06
N ASP A 357 -31.10 -1.93 -4.25
CA ASP A 357 -32.30 -2.20 -3.45
C ASP A 357 -33.52 -2.49 -4.33
N GLN A 358 -33.70 -1.75 -5.42
CA GLN A 358 -34.77 -2.03 -6.38
C GLN A 358 -34.55 -3.40 -7.06
N GLY A 359 -33.30 -3.72 -7.42
CA GLY A 359 -32.92 -5.03 -7.97
C GLY A 359 -33.25 -6.18 -7.01
N VAL A 360 -32.88 -6.07 -5.73
CA VAL A 360 -33.19 -7.09 -4.70
C VAL A 360 -34.71 -7.23 -4.49
N LYS A 361 -35.43 -6.12 -4.33
CA LYS A 361 -36.91 -6.14 -4.20
C LYS A 361 -37.57 -6.82 -5.38
N LEU A 362 -37.07 -6.55 -6.58
CA LEU A 362 -37.59 -7.07 -7.82
C LEU A 362 -37.37 -8.58 -7.96
N LEU A 363 -36.14 -9.04 -7.77
CA LEU A 363 -35.81 -10.47 -7.81
C LEU A 363 -36.59 -11.24 -6.73
N THR A 364 -36.81 -10.64 -5.55
CA THR A 364 -37.63 -11.21 -4.48
C THR A 364 -39.11 -11.32 -4.87
N LYS A 365 -39.68 -10.30 -5.51
CA LYS A 365 -41.05 -10.33 -6.06
C LYS A 365 -41.22 -11.40 -7.12
N ILE A 366 -40.23 -11.59 -8.00
CA ILE A 366 -40.22 -12.64 -9.02
C ILE A 366 -40.16 -14.03 -8.36
N ASN A 367 -39.23 -14.22 -7.41
CA ASN A 367 -39.04 -15.49 -6.73
C ASN A 367 -40.29 -15.91 -5.91
N SER A 368 -40.90 -14.97 -5.20
CA SER A 368 -42.15 -15.21 -4.47
C SER A 368 -43.32 -15.53 -5.40
N ALA A 369 -43.47 -14.80 -6.51
CA ALA A 369 -44.52 -15.09 -7.49
C ALA A 369 -44.40 -16.49 -8.11
N ILE A 370 -43.17 -16.93 -8.38
CA ILE A 370 -42.85 -18.29 -8.85
C ILE A 370 -43.21 -19.34 -7.80
N SER A 371 -42.79 -19.15 -6.55
CA SER A 371 -43.11 -20.07 -5.44
C SER A 371 -44.62 -20.19 -5.20
N ASP A 372 -45.34 -19.06 -5.19
CA ASP A 372 -46.78 -19.02 -4.96
C ASP A 372 -47.56 -19.74 -6.06
N PHE A 373 -47.16 -19.57 -7.33
CA PHE A 373 -47.78 -20.27 -8.45
C PHE A 373 -47.62 -21.79 -8.34
N ASN A 374 -46.40 -22.26 -8.06
CA ASN A 374 -46.08 -23.68 -7.91
C ASN A 374 -46.87 -24.34 -6.78
N LYS A 375 -47.02 -23.67 -5.63
CA LYS A 375 -47.78 -24.19 -4.48
C LYS A 375 -49.29 -24.16 -4.69
N SER A 376 -49.82 -23.21 -5.45
CA SER A 376 -51.26 -22.89 -5.49
C SER A 376 -52.04 -23.55 -6.63
N THR A 377 -51.38 -23.91 -7.75
CA THR A 377 -52.04 -24.42 -8.97
C THR A 377 -51.72 -25.87 -9.31
N GLY A 378 -50.77 -26.52 -8.60
CA GLY A 378 -50.29 -27.87 -8.93
C GLY A 378 -49.70 -28.00 -10.34
N GLY A 379 -49.39 -26.87 -10.99
CA GLY A 379 -48.84 -26.80 -12.33
C GLY A 379 -49.85 -27.03 -13.47
N ALA A 380 -49.30 -27.05 -14.68
CA ALA A 380 -49.98 -27.25 -15.95
C ALA A 380 -50.99 -28.41 -15.99
N GLY A 381 -50.67 -29.52 -15.30
CA GLY A 381 -51.46 -30.75 -15.32
C GLY A 381 -52.84 -30.61 -14.69
N MET A 382 -52.96 -29.85 -13.59
CA MET A 382 -54.24 -29.68 -12.90
C MET A 382 -55.23 -28.82 -13.68
N THR A 383 -54.75 -27.85 -14.47
CA THR A 383 -55.61 -27.01 -15.32
C THR A 383 -56.20 -27.80 -16.48
N VAL A 384 -55.39 -28.61 -17.18
CA VAL A 384 -55.88 -29.46 -18.29
C VAL A 384 -56.85 -30.51 -17.77
N HIS A 385 -56.48 -31.22 -16.70
CA HIS A 385 -57.35 -32.23 -16.09
C HIS A 385 -58.66 -31.62 -15.57
N GLY A 386 -58.63 -30.40 -15.03
CA GLY A 386 -59.83 -29.70 -14.58
C GLY A 386 -60.79 -29.37 -15.73
N ILE A 387 -60.27 -28.96 -16.90
CA ILE A 387 -61.09 -28.72 -18.10
C ILE A 387 -61.70 -30.02 -18.62
N GLU A 388 -60.92 -31.11 -18.70
CA GLU A 388 -61.41 -32.44 -19.09
C GLU A 388 -62.54 -32.91 -18.16
N LYS A 389 -62.35 -32.77 -16.85
CA LYS A 389 -63.36 -33.10 -15.84
C LYS A 389 -64.61 -32.25 -15.97
N SER A 390 -64.44 -30.95 -16.24
CA SER A 390 -65.55 -30.02 -16.43
C SER A 390 -66.33 -30.32 -17.72
N TYR A 391 -65.65 -30.73 -18.79
CA TYR A 391 -66.30 -31.20 -20.02
C TYR A 391 -67.16 -32.44 -19.76
N GLN A 392 -66.61 -33.45 -19.06
CA GLN A 392 -67.35 -34.66 -18.70
C GLN A 392 -68.60 -34.33 -17.88
N LYS A 393 -68.46 -33.51 -16.83
CA LYS A 393 -69.60 -33.07 -16.02
C LYS A 393 -70.64 -32.25 -16.80
N LEU A 394 -70.21 -31.39 -17.72
CA LEU A 394 -71.14 -30.62 -18.56
C LEU A 394 -71.90 -31.52 -19.54
N ALA A 395 -71.28 -32.60 -20.04
CA ALA A 395 -71.96 -33.60 -20.85
C ALA A 395 -73.02 -34.36 -20.03
N GLU A 396 -72.73 -34.70 -18.76
CA GLU A 396 -73.71 -35.27 -17.83
C GLU A 396 -74.87 -34.31 -17.56
N VAL A 397 -74.57 -33.03 -17.31
CA VAL A 397 -75.57 -31.97 -17.12
C VAL A 397 -76.46 -31.83 -18.37
N ARG A 398 -75.86 -31.85 -19.58
CA ARG A 398 -76.61 -31.81 -20.84
C ARG A 398 -77.58 -32.99 -20.95
N GLY A 399 -77.14 -34.20 -20.61
CA GLY A 399 -78.00 -35.38 -20.59
C GLY A 399 -79.16 -35.26 -19.60
N ALA A 400 -78.88 -34.77 -18.38
CA ALA A 400 -79.90 -34.55 -17.36
C ALA A 400 -80.92 -33.47 -17.78
N LEU A 401 -80.46 -32.36 -18.36
CA LEU A 401 -81.33 -31.29 -18.88
C LEU A 401 -82.22 -31.78 -20.03
N ALA A 402 -81.67 -32.59 -20.94
CA ALA A 402 -82.42 -33.18 -22.05
C ALA A 402 -83.50 -34.16 -21.55
N ALA A 403 -83.20 -34.98 -20.55
CA ALA A 403 -84.16 -35.89 -19.94
C ALA A 403 -85.30 -35.16 -19.22
N VAL A 404 -85.01 -34.04 -18.55
CA VAL A 404 -86.04 -33.18 -17.94
C VAL A 404 -86.87 -32.48 -19.02
N SER A 405 -86.24 -31.98 -20.09
CA SER A 405 -86.95 -31.35 -21.20
C SER A 405 -87.88 -32.31 -21.94
N SER A 406 -87.47 -33.55 -22.20
CA SER A 406 -88.32 -34.55 -22.86
C SER A 406 -89.51 -34.95 -21.98
N SER A 407 -89.28 -35.10 -20.67
CA SER A 407 -90.34 -35.39 -19.69
C SER A 407 -91.38 -34.26 -19.63
N VAL A 408 -90.92 -33.01 -19.66
CA VAL A 408 -91.77 -31.81 -19.64
C VAL A 408 -92.59 -31.65 -20.92
N ASN A 409 -92.03 -32.02 -22.07
CA ASN A 409 -92.71 -31.95 -23.37
C ASN A 409 -93.70 -33.11 -23.60
N SER A 410 -93.65 -34.16 -22.78
CA SER A 410 -94.66 -35.23 -22.77
C SER A 410 -95.99 -34.73 -22.16
N LEU A 411 -97.12 -35.34 -22.53
CA LEU A 411 -98.50 -34.93 -22.25
C LEU A 411 -98.85 -34.66 -20.76
N SER A 412 -97.96 -34.95 -19.81
CA SER A 412 -98.15 -34.73 -18.38
C SER A 412 -97.75 -33.33 -17.89
N GLY A 413 -96.91 -32.57 -18.61
CA GLY A 413 -96.49 -31.20 -18.22
C GLY A 413 -95.79 -31.04 -16.85
N LYS A 414 -95.50 -32.14 -16.14
CA LYS A 414 -94.87 -32.16 -14.81
C LYS A 414 -93.56 -32.93 -14.88
N ALA A 415 -92.46 -32.27 -14.51
CA ALA A 415 -91.15 -32.93 -14.42
C ALA A 415 -91.14 -33.94 -13.25
N ASN A 416 -90.52 -35.11 -13.45
CA ASN A 416 -90.30 -36.08 -12.37
C ASN A 416 -89.37 -35.46 -11.30
N ARG A 417 -89.82 -35.46 -10.04
CA ARG A 417 -89.10 -34.87 -8.88
C ARG A 417 -87.70 -35.47 -8.69
N GLU A 418 -87.53 -36.76 -8.93
CA GLU A 418 -86.22 -37.42 -8.82
C GLU A 418 -85.26 -36.97 -9.92
N ASN A 419 -85.76 -36.73 -11.14
CA ASN A 419 -84.96 -36.23 -12.25
C ASN A 419 -84.58 -34.76 -12.05
N LEU A 420 -85.48 -33.96 -11.47
CA LEU A 420 -85.21 -32.56 -11.12
C LEU A 420 -84.12 -32.45 -10.05
N ALA A 421 -84.21 -33.24 -8.97
CA ALA A 421 -83.23 -33.24 -7.90
C ALA A 421 -81.83 -33.67 -8.38
N ARG A 422 -81.75 -34.72 -9.21
CA ARG A 422 -80.49 -35.15 -9.84
C ARG A 422 -79.90 -34.07 -10.75
N MET A 423 -80.73 -33.44 -11.57
CA MET A 423 -80.29 -32.34 -12.45
C MET A 423 -79.74 -31.17 -11.63
N VAL A 424 -80.44 -30.72 -10.57
CA VAL A 424 -79.97 -29.62 -9.72
C VAL A 424 -78.63 -29.96 -9.05
N ALA A 425 -78.47 -31.19 -8.55
CA ALA A 425 -77.21 -31.65 -7.96
C ALA A 425 -76.05 -31.64 -8.97
N LEU A 426 -76.29 -32.13 -10.20
CA LEU A 426 -75.28 -32.12 -11.28
C LEU A 426 -74.94 -30.70 -11.73
N VAL A 427 -75.93 -29.82 -11.87
CA VAL A 427 -75.74 -28.40 -12.23
C VAL A 427 -74.91 -27.67 -11.17
N ASN A 428 -75.21 -27.86 -9.88
CA ASN A 428 -74.43 -27.28 -8.78
C ASN A 428 -73.01 -27.86 -8.72
N GLY A 429 -72.86 -29.18 -8.89
CA GLY A 429 -71.55 -29.84 -8.89
C GLY A 429 -70.65 -29.41 -10.05
N ALA A 430 -71.21 -29.19 -11.24
CA ALA A 430 -70.49 -28.62 -12.38
C ALA A 430 -70.19 -27.12 -12.17
N GLY A 431 -71.10 -26.37 -11.55
CA GLY A 431 -70.88 -24.96 -11.18
C GLY A 431 -69.67 -24.76 -10.24
N ASN A 432 -69.50 -25.64 -9.25
CA ASN A 432 -68.38 -25.58 -8.31
C ASN A 432 -67.03 -25.91 -8.99
N ASP A 433 -66.99 -26.91 -9.87
CA ASP A 433 -65.76 -27.27 -10.61
C ASP A 433 -65.34 -26.14 -11.57
N LEU A 434 -66.31 -25.52 -12.24
CA LEU A 434 -66.07 -24.35 -13.10
C LEU A 434 -65.64 -23.11 -12.32
N ASP A 435 -66.12 -22.94 -11.09
CA ASP A 435 -65.65 -21.87 -10.19
C ASP A 435 -64.18 -22.09 -9.79
N TYR A 436 -63.80 -23.33 -9.48
CA TYR A 436 -62.41 -23.69 -9.20
C TYR A 436 -61.50 -23.43 -10.42
N LEU A 437 -61.93 -23.82 -11.62
CA LEU A 437 -61.21 -23.52 -12.86
C LEU A 437 -61.07 -22.01 -13.08
N SER A 438 -62.16 -21.24 -12.94
CA SER A 438 -62.12 -19.79 -13.10
C SER A 438 -61.16 -19.12 -12.13
N LYS A 439 -61.14 -19.55 -10.86
CA LYS A 439 -60.18 -19.06 -9.86
C LYS A 439 -58.74 -19.42 -10.21
N THR A 440 -58.51 -20.61 -10.75
CA THR A 440 -57.19 -21.05 -11.21
C THR A 440 -56.68 -20.16 -12.36
N PHE A 441 -57.53 -19.83 -13.34
CA PHE A 441 -57.18 -18.89 -14.40
C PHE A 441 -56.97 -17.46 -13.92
N GLY A 442 -57.79 -16.99 -12.96
CA GLY A 442 -57.59 -15.67 -12.34
C GLY A 442 -56.23 -15.54 -11.66
N ARG A 443 -55.68 -16.63 -11.10
CA ARG A 443 -54.32 -16.65 -10.52
C ARG A 443 -53.23 -16.54 -11.58
N VAL A 444 -53.44 -17.11 -12.78
CA VAL A 444 -52.52 -16.97 -13.92
C VAL A 444 -52.45 -15.51 -14.40
N GLN A 445 -53.59 -14.81 -14.46
CA GLN A 445 -53.64 -13.39 -14.82
C GLN A 445 -52.94 -12.49 -13.78
N ILE A 446 -53.07 -12.81 -12.49
CA ILE A 446 -52.32 -12.11 -11.43
C ILE A 446 -50.81 -12.31 -11.59
N LEU A 447 -50.39 -13.52 -11.97
CA LEU A 447 -48.99 -13.83 -12.23
C LEU A 447 -48.44 -13.02 -13.42
N GLU A 448 -49.22 -12.90 -14.49
CA GLU A 448 -48.88 -12.08 -15.65
C GLU A 448 -48.65 -10.61 -15.27
N ASN A 449 -49.59 -10.02 -14.52
CA ASN A 449 -49.45 -8.65 -14.02
C ASN A 449 -48.19 -8.47 -13.15
N ARG A 450 -47.84 -9.46 -12.32
CA ARG A 450 -46.63 -9.41 -11.49
C ARG A 450 -45.35 -9.48 -12.33
N PHE A 451 -45.33 -10.28 -13.40
CA PHE A 451 -44.19 -10.33 -14.31
C PHE A 451 -44.07 -9.06 -15.16
N ASN A 452 -45.19 -8.46 -15.58
CA ASN A 452 -45.19 -7.16 -16.27
C ASN A 452 -44.61 -6.05 -15.38
N GLN A 453 -45.06 -5.95 -14.13
CA GLN A 453 -44.49 -5.02 -13.15
C GLN A 453 -43.00 -5.29 -12.89
N ALA A 454 -42.59 -6.56 -12.93
CA ALA A 454 -41.20 -6.93 -12.77
C ALA A 454 -40.33 -6.50 -13.97
N LEU A 455 -40.87 -6.63 -15.18
CA LEU A 455 -40.19 -6.21 -16.41
C LEU A 455 -39.97 -4.69 -16.42
N GLU A 456 -40.99 -3.90 -16.05
CA GLU A 456 -40.88 -2.43 -15.91
C GLU A 456 -39.81 -2.03 -14.87
N GLY A 457 -39.75 -2.76 -13.76
CA GLY A 457 -38.70 -2.58 -12.74
C GLY A 457 -37.30 -2.87 -13.27
N LEU A 458 -37.13 -3.96 -14.04
CA LEU A 458 -35.83 -4.35 -14.61
C LEU A 458 -35.32 -3.31 -15.59
N GLN A 459 -36.19 -2.79 -16.45
CA GLN A 459 -35.87 -1.73 -17.40
C GLN A 459 -35.45 -0.43 -16.69
N SER A 460 -36.12 -0.09 -15.60
CA SER A 460 -35.77 1.07 -14.78
C SER A 460 -34.40 0.91 -14.13
N THR A 461 -34.07 -0.28 -13.61
CA THR A 461 -32.74 -0.57 -13.03
C THR A 461 -31.64 -0.54 -14.09
N GLN A 462 -31.87 -1.12 -15.27
CA GLN A 462 -30.93 -1.07 -16.40
C GLN A 462 -30.68 0.37 -16.87
N PHE A 463 -31.70 1.22 -16.91
CA PHE A 463 -31.54 2.62 -17.27
C PHE A 463 -30.59 3.35 -16.29
N VAL A 464 -30.72 3.09 -14.99
CA VAL A 464 -29.83 3.67 -13.98
C VAL A 464 -28.40 3.13 -14.15
N MET A 465 -28.21 1.82 -14.24
CA MET A 465 -26.88 1.19 -14.38
C MET A 465 -26.20 1.46 -15.71
N GLY A 466 -26.96 1.61 -16.79
CA GLY A 466 -26.49 1.93 -18.14
C GLY A 466 -26.20 3.41 -18.36
N SER A 467 -26.46 4.27 -17.36
CA SER A 467 -26.17 5.69 -17.48
C SER A 467 -24.67 5.95 -17.64
N SER A 468 -24.33 6.87 -18.53
CA SER A 468 -22.95 7.34 -18.74
C SER A 468 -22.31 7.88 -17.45
N LEU A 469 -23.13 8.30 -16.49
CA LEU A 469 -22.73 8.80 -15.17
C LEU A 469 -22.10 7.70 -14.30
N LEU A 470 -22.64 6.47 -14.31
CA LEU A 470 -22.06 5.34 -13.58
C LEU A 470 -20.94 4.66 -14.39
N GLN A 471 -21.05 4.58 -15.71
CA GLN A 471 -20.01 4.00 -16.57
C GLN A 471 -18.70 4.81 -16.54
N ASN A 472 -18.78 6.15 -16.47
CA ASN A 472 -17.60 6.99 -16.34
C ASN A 472 -17.06 7.05 -14.89
N ALA A 473 -17.87 6.69 -13.89
CA ALA A 473 -17.47 6.70 -12.48
C ALA A 473 -16.61 5.49 -12.11
N VAL A 474 -16.94 4.29 -12.59
CA VAL A 474 -16.25 3.05 -12.16
C VAL A 474 -14.86 2.89 -12.82
N GLY A 475 -14.45 3.81 -13.70
CA GLY A 475 -13.21 3.72 -14.46
C GLY A 475 -13.31 2.67 -15.56
N GLN A 476 -12.60 2.86 -16.68
CA GLN A 476 -12.65 1.93 -17.82
C GLN A 476 -11.83 0.64 -17.60
N THR A 477 -11.07 0.54 -16.52
CA THR A 477 -10.16 -0.57 -16.26
C THR A 477 -10.12 -0.88 -14.76
N GLY A 478 -10.59 -2.06 -14.35
CA GLY A 478 -10.54 -2.56 -12.98
C GLY A 478 -11.61 -3.61 -12.68
N GLY A 479 -11.37 -4.49 -11.70
CA GLY A 479 -12.23 -5.64 -11.42
C GLY A 479 -13.67 -5.30 -10.96
N ILE A 480 -13.93 -4.06 -10.55
CA ILE A 480 -15.30 -3.59 -10.23
C ILE A 480 -16.05 -3.19 -11.51
N ALA A 481 -15.39 -2.57 -12.48
CA ALA A 481 -15.97 -2.25 -13.79
C ALA A 481 -16.38 -3.55 -14.51
N ASP A 482 -15.50 -4.55 -14.49
CA ASP A 482 -15.76 -5.87 -15.08
C ASP A 482 -16.96 -6.55 -14.40
N LYS A 483 -17.05 -6.47 -13.06
CA LYS A 483 -18.19 -7.04 -12.30
C LYS A 483 -19.51 -6.30 -12.55
N MET A 484 -19.47 -4.97 -12.69
CA MET A 484 -20.67 -4.18 -13.01
C MET A 484 -21.15 -4.43 -14.45
N GLN A 485 -20.21 -4.59 -15.40
CA GLN A 485 -20.53 -4.96 -16.77
C GLN A 485 -21.09 -6.39 -16.83
N LEU A 486 -20.51 -7.32 -16.07
CA LEU A 486 -21.04 -8.67 -15.92
C LEU A 486 -22.46 -8.65 -15.35
N LEU A 487 -22.69 -7.89 -14.28
CA LEU A 487 -24.02 -7.74 -13.68
C LEU A 487 -25.04 -7.16 -14.68
N ASN A 488 -24.67 -6.11 -15.43
CA ASN A 488 -25.53 -5.54 -16.46
C ASN A 488 -25.85 -6.56 -17.56
N SER A 489 -24.86 -7.35 -17.99
CA SER A 489 -25.06 -8.40 -18.98
C SER A 489 -26.00 -9.52 -18.47
N GLN A 490 -25.83 -9.94 -17.20
CA GLN A 490 -26.68 -10.97 -16.58
C GLN A 490 -28.11 -10.47 -16.37
N LEU A 491 -28.29 -9.20 -15.99
CA LEU A 491 -29.61 -8.60 -15.89
C LEU A 491 -30.30 -8.47 -17.26
N GLY A 492 -29.55 -8.22 -18.34
CA GLY A 492 -30.07 -8.30 -19.71
C GLY A 492 -30.56 -9.70 -20.10
N VAL A 493 -29.86 -10.76 -19.66
CA VAL A 493 -30.30 -12.14 -19.84
C VAL A 493 -31.58 -12.41 -19.06
N VAL A 494 -31.67 -11.96 -17.81
CA VAL A 494 -32.87 -12.09 -16.97
C VAL A 494 -34.05 -11.33 -17.59
N GLU A 495 -33.85 -10.10 -18.04
CA GLU A 495 -34.90 -9.30 -18.70
C GLU A 495 -35.43 -9.99 -19.95
N SER A 496 -34.52 -10.48 -20.81
CA SER A 496 -34.89 -11.20 -22.04
C SER A 496 -35.67 -12.47 -21.72
N ALA A 497 -35.25 -13.21 -20.69
CA ALA A 497 -35.95 -14.40 -20.22
C ALA A 497 -37.34 -14.07 -19.65
N VAL A 498 -37.46 -13.03 -18.83
CA VAL A 498 -38.74 -12.58 -18.25
C VAL A 498 -39.68 -12.07 -19.35
N ARG A 499 -39.18 -11.30 -20.32
CA ARG A 499 -39.96 -10.80 -21.46
C ARG A 499 -40.52 -11.95 -22.31
N GLY A 500 -39.70 -12.96 -22.61
CA GLY A 500 -40.15 -14.16 -23.32
C GLY A 500 -41.25 -14.90 -22.55
N ARG A 501 -41.06 -15.03 -21.23
CA ARG A 501 -42.00 -15.65 -20.30
C ARG A 501 -43.35 -14.92 -20.22
N VAL A 502 -43.32 -13.59 -20.11
CA VAL A 502 -44.53 -12.72 -20.15
C VAL A 502 -45.31 -12.94 -21.43
N LYS A 503 -44.63 -12.91 -22.58
CA LYS A 503 -45.28 -13.06 -23.89
C LYS A 503 -46.01 -14.40 -24.01
N HIS A 504 -45.40 -15.49 -23.57
CA HIS A 504 -46.04 -16.81 -23.57
C HIS A 504 -47.24 -16.88 -22.62
N LEU A 505 -47.19 -16.17 -21.49
CA LEU A 505 -48.28 -16.11 -20.52
C LEU A 505 -49.45 -15.26 -21.03
N ASP A 506 -49.16 -14.12 -21.65
CA ASP A 506 -50.14 -13.24 -22.31
C ASP A 506 -50.84 -13.97 -23.48
N ASP A 507 -50.07 -14.64 -24.35
CA ASP A 507 -50.62 -15.48 -25.42
C ASP A 507 -51.56 -16.58 -24.88
N PHE A 508 -51.20 -17.17 -23.73
CA PHE A 508 -52.04 -18.14 -23.04
C PHE A 508 -53.32 -17.48 -22.51
N VAL A 509 -53.21 -16.40 -21.72
CA VAL A 509 -54.36 -15.69 -21.14
C VAL A 509 -55.35 -15.23 -22.22
N ASN A 510 -54.85 -14.66 -23.33
CA ASN A 510 -55.67 -14.18 -24.44
C ASN A 510 -56.44 -15.30 -25.14
N ARG A 511 -55.86 -16.49 -25.26
CA ARG A 511 -56.56 -17.68 -25.81
C ARG A 511 -57.65 -18.18 -24.88
N PHE A 512 -57.45 -18.07 -23.56
CA PHE A 512 -58.36 -18.60 -22.55
C PHE A 512 -59.48 -17.65 -22.12
N ASN A 513 -59.28 -16.35 -22.25
CA ASN A 513 -60.24 -15.34 -21.80
C ASN A 513 -61.66 -15.53 -22.38
N PRO A 514 -61.83 -15.85 -23.69
CA PRO A 514 -63.15 -16.14 -24.25
C PRO A 514 -63.82 -17.37 -23.63
N LEU A 515 -63.04 -18.40 -23.27
CA LEU A 515 -63.55 -19.60 -22.62
C LEU A 515 -64.00 -19.28 -21.19
N VAL A 516 -63.18 -18.57 -20.41
CA VAL A 516 -63.51 -18.15 -19.04
C VAL A 516 -64.81 -17.33 -19.01
N ALA A 517 -65.00 -16.40 -19.95
CA ALA A 517 -66.22 -15.61 -20.05
C ALA A 517 -67.47 -16.48 -20.27
N VAL A 518 -67.37 -17.50 -21.12
CA VAL A 518 -68.47 -18.45 -21.39
C VAL A 518 -68.77 -19.33 -20.18
N LEU A 519 -67.72 -19.82 -19.48
CA LEU A 519 -67.87 -20.62 -18.26
C LEU A 519 -68.52 -19.81 -17.12
N LEU A 520 -68.10 -18.55 -16.92
CA LEU A 520 -68.68 -17.65 -15.92
C LEU A 520 -70.14 -17.32 -16.24
N SER A 521 -70.46 -17.06 -17.51
CA SER A 521 -71.83 -16.82 -17.96
C SER A 521 -72.72 -18.04 -17.67
N TRP A 522 -72.24 -19.24 -17.99
CA TRP A 522 -72.96 -20.47 -17.70
C TRP A 522 -73.14 -20.69 -16.20
N ARG A 523 -72.08 -20.51 -15.39
CA ARG A 523 -72.12 -20.66 -13.94
C ARG A 523 -73.18 -19.77 -13.31
N ASN A 524 -73.26 -18.51 -13.73
CA ASN A 524 -74.25 -17.57 -13.20
C ASN A 524 -75.68 -18.03 -13.55
N LYS A 525 -75.93 -18.44 -14.79
CA LYS A 525 -77.23 -19.00 -15.23
C LYS A 525 -77.58 -20.30 -14.51
N ALA A 526 -76.62 -21.19 -14.31
CA ALA A 526 -76.75 -22.44 -13.59
C ALA A 526 -77.14 -22.22 -12.13
N ARG A 527 -76.50 -21.26 -11.46
CA ARG A 527 -76.80 -20.89 -10.07
C ARG A 527 -78.19 -20.27 -9.95
N GLU A 528 -78.55 -19.35 -10.84
CA GLU A 528 -79.89 -18.76 -10.89
C GLU A 528 -80.97 -19.82 -11.10
N PHE A 529 -80.71 -20.77 -12.00
CA PHE A 529 -81.61 -21.88 -12.28
C PHE A 529 -81.74 -22.84 -11.08
N ALA A 530 -80.63 -23.21 -10.43
CA ALA A 530 -80.64 -24.09 -9.26
C ALA A 530 -81.45 -23.50 -8.09
N ILE A 531 -81.28 -22.20 -7.81
CA ILE A 531 -82.04 -21.49 -6.77
C ILE A 531 -83.55 -21.50 -7.08
N GLN A 532 -83.91 -21.35 -8.36
CA GLN A 532 -85.32 -21.33 -8.76
C GLN A 532 -85.96 -22.72 -8.81
N ALA A 533 -85.19 -23.74 -9.17
CA ALA A 533 -85.65 -25.14 -9.22
C ALA A 533 -85.85 -25.75 -7.82
N ASP A 534 -85.18 -25.22 -6.80
CA ASP A 534 -85.31 -25.65 -5.40
C ASP A 534 -86.61 -25.14 -4.73
N ASN A 535 -87.27 -24.14 -5.32
CA ASN A 535 -88.58 -23.68 -4.85
C ASN A 535 -89.67 -24.72 -5.19
N PHE A 536 -90.21 -25.35 -4.14
CA PHE A 536 -91.00 -26.60 -4.14
C PHE A 536 -92.36 -26.62 -4.89
N GLY A 537 -92.61 -25.69 -5.82
CA GLY A 537 -93.86 -25.60 -6.62
C GLY A 537 -93.63 -25.23 -8.10
N ALA A 538 -92.40 -25.33 -8.59
CA ALA A 538 -92.03 -24.91 -9.93
C ALA A 538 -92.72 -25.74 -11.04
N VAL A 539 -93.68 -25.14 -11.75
CA VAL A 539 -94.30 -25.74 -12.95
C VAL A 539 -93.42 -25.47 -14.17
N PHE A 540 -92.97 -26.53 -14.84
CA PHE A 540 -92.07 -26.47 -16.00
C PHE A 540 -92.81 -26.56 -17.34
N THR A 541 -94.09 -26.18 -17.43
CA THR A 541 -94.83 -26.26 -18.69
C THR A 541 -94.30 -25.29 -19.77
N PRO A 542 -94.42 -25.63 -21.06
CA PRO A 542 -94.08 -24.71 -22.14
C PRO A 542 -94.72 -23.33 -21.96
N GLY A 543 -93.90 -22.28 -21.98
CA GLY A 543 -94.33 -20.89 -21.77
C GLY A 543 -94.13 -20.33 -20.35
N THR A 544 -93.81 -21.15 -19.35
CA THR A 544 -93.49 -20.65 -17.99
C THR A 544 -92.08 -20.07 -17.90
N LYS A 545 -91.83 -19.27 -16.86
CA LYS A 545 -90.49 -18.73 -16.56
C LYS A 545 -89.47 -19.87 -16.38
N ASN A 546 -89.82 -20.90 -15.63
CA ASN A 546 -88.96 -22.05 -15.35
C ASN A 546 -88.60 -22.86 -16.61
N TYR A 547 -89.54 -23.01 -17.55
CA TYR A 547 -89.27 -23.62 -18.85
C TYR A 547 -88.32 -22.78 -19.70
N ARG A 548 -88.50 -21.44 -19.73
CA ARG A 548 -87.57 -20.53 -20.42
C ARG A 548 -86.17 -20.58 -19.80
N ASP A 549 -86.07 -20.66 -18.48
CA ASP A 549 -84.80 -20.71 -17.77
C ASP A 549 -84.09 -22.06 -17.97
N LEU A 550 -84.83 -23.18 -18.02
CA LEU A 550 -84.35 -24.49 -18.44
C LEU A 550 -83.77 -24.45 -19.87
N MET A 551 -84.51 -23.87 -20.82
CA MET A 551 -84.05 -23.76 -22.21
C MET A 551 -82.84 -22.83 -22.37
N ARG A 552 -82.77 -21.74 -21.58
CA ARG A 552 -81.57 -20.89 -21.53
C ARG A 552 -80.36 -21.65 -20.99
N LEU A 553 -80.54 -22.50 -19.98
CA LEU A 553 -79.45 -23.31 -19.43
C LEU A 553 -79.01 -24.40 -20.42
N ILE A 554 -79.93 -25.05 -21.15
CA ILE A 554 -79.61 -26.01 -22.22
C ILE A 554 -78.76 -25.32 -23.30
N SER A 555 -79.25 -24.21 -23.85
CA SER A 555 -78.52 -23.45 -24.88
C SER A 555 -77.15 -22.97 -24.38
N SER A 556 -77.07 -22.51 -23.13
CA SER A 556 -75.79 -22.11 -22.54
C SER A 556 -74.85 -23.29 -22.33
N THR A 557 -75.37 -24.48 -22.00
CA THR A 557 -74.57 -25.71 -21.82
C THR A 557 -74.02 -26.18 -23.15
N ASP A 558 -74.83 -26.18 -24.21
CA ASP A 558 -74.40 -26.49 -25.58
C ASP A 558 -73.33 -25.50 -26.07
N GLN A 559 -73.49 -24.21 -25.78
CA GLN A 559 -72.51 -23.18 -26.12
C GLN A 559 -71.16 -23.42 -25.42
N VAL A 560 -71.17 -23.80 -24.13
CA VAL A 560 -69.94 -24.11 -23.38
C VAL A 560 -69.27 -25.36 -23.95
N ILE A 561 -70.02 -26.43 -24.18
CA ILE A 561 -69.49 -27.69 -24.75
C ILE A 561 -68.90 -27.45 -26.13
N ALA A 562 -69.58 -26.71 -27.00
CA ALA A 562 -69.07 -26.36 -28.32
C ALA A 562 -67.77 -25.53 -28.23
N LYS A 563 -67.70 -24.59 -27.29
CA LYS A 563 -66.49 -23.77 -27.08
C LYS A 563 -65.33 -24.57 -26.51
N ILE A 564 -65.56 -25.50 -25.58
CA ILE A 564 -64.52 -26.41 -25.07
C ILE A 564 -64.06 -27.39 -26.18
N THR A 565 -64.97 -27.88 -27.00
CA THR A 565 -64.63 -28.83 -28.09
C THR A 565 -63.82 -28.17 -29.20
N ALA A 566 -64.15 -26.92 -29.54
CA ALA A 566 -63.38 -26.11 -30.49
C ALA A 566 -62.06 -25.59 -29.91
N PHE A 567 -61.82 -25.79 -28.61
CA PHE A 567 -60.62 -25.37 -27.93
C PHE A 567 -59.54 -26.44 -28.06
N ASP A 568 -58.38 -26.07 -28.61
CA ASP A 568 -57.29 -27.01 -28.84
C ASP A 568 -56.58 -27.39 -27.52
N MET A 569 -57.08 -28.44 -26.89
CA MET A 569 -56.57 -28.99 -25.63
C MET A 569 -55.13 -29.51 -25.73
N VAL A 570 -54.68 -29.91 -26.92
CA VAL A 570 -53.30 -30.39 -27.15
C VAL A 570 -52.32 -29.22 -27.17
N THR A 571 -52.67 -28.15 -27.88
CA THR A 571 -51.89 -26.89 -27.88
C THR A 571 -51.85 -26.26 -26.50
N VAL A 572 -52.95 -26.32 -25.76
CA VAL A 572 -53.02 -25.88 -24.36
C VAL A 572 -52.09 -26.69 -23.46
N ARG A 573 -52.14 -28.03 -23.54
CA ARG A 573 -51.30 -28.90 -22.73
C ARG A 573 -49.82 -28.69 -23.06
N THR A 574 -49.50 -28.52 -24.34
CA THR A 574 -48.14 -28.24 -24.81
C THR A 574 -47.67 -26.86 -24.35
N GLY A 575 -48.51 -25.83 -24.47
CA GLY A 575 -48.23 -24.47 -24.01
C GLY A 575 -48.07 -24.38 -22.49
N LEU A 576 -48.95 -25.04 -21.73
CA LEU A 576 -48.86 -25.12 -20.27
C LEU A 576 -47.64 -25.91 -19.81
N ASN A 577 -47.29 -27.02 -20.48
CA ASN A 577 -46.06 -27.76 -20.18
C ASN A 577 -44.81 -26.95 -20.53
N ALA A 578 -44.83 -26.18 -21.63
CA ALA A 578 -43.75 -25.27 -21.99
C ALA A 578 -43.60 -24.17 -20.94
N ILE A 579 -44.71 -23.54 -20.52
CA ILE A 579 -44.76 -22.57 -19.41
C ILE A 579 -44.22 -23.23 -18.13
N SER A 580 -44.67 -24.44 -17.78
CA SER A 580 -44.24 -25.15 -16.58
C SER A 580 -42.74 -25.44 -16.57
N ASN A 581 -42.21 -25.96 -17.68
CA ASN A 581 -40.81 -26.39 -17.79
C ASN A 581 -39.85 -25.22 -18.02
N HIS A 582 -40.24 -24.17 -18.78
CA HIS A 582 -39.37 -23.03 -19.08
C HIS A 582 -39.51 -21.86 -18.08
N MET A 583 -40.65 -21.71 -17.40
CA MET A 583 -40.81 -20.67 -16.37
C MET A 583 -40.31 -21.11 -15.00
N PHE A 584 -40.41 -22.41 -14.68
CA PHE A 584 -40.18 -22.93 -13.32
C PHE A 584 -39.18 -24.09 -13.25
N GLY A 585 -38.61 -24.52 -14.38
CA GLY A 585 -37.51 -25.47 -14.41
C GLY A 585 -36.24 -24.86 -13.81
N SER A 586 -35.62 -25.60 -12.90
CA SER A 586 -34.45 -25.28 -12.07
C SER A 586 -33.19 -24.83 -12.80
N ASP A 587 -33.16 -24.82 -14.13
CA ASP A 587 -31.91 -25.20 -14.80
C ASP A 587 -30.95 -24.09 -15.19
N LYS A 588 -31.21 -22.79 -15.00
CA LYS A 588 -30.18 -21.79 -15.38
C LYS A 588 -29.99 -20.53 -14.53
N ILE A 589 -30.90 -20.17 -13.61
CA ILE A 589 -30.74 -18.93 -12.82
C ILE A 589 -31.25 -19.17 -11.40
N ASP A 590 -30.33 -19.40 -10.45
CA ASP A 590 -30.64 -19.39 -9.03
C ASP A 590 -30.84 -17.95 -8.57
N LEU A 591 -32.10 -17.50 -8.67
CA LEU A 591 -32.52 -16.16 -8.23
C LEU A 591 -32.20 -15.94 -6.75
N SER A 592 -32.19 -16.98 -5.92
CA SER A 592 -31.88 -16.86 -4.49
C SER A 592 -30.40 -16.58 -4.28
N SER A 593 -29.52 -17.25 -5.04
CA SER A 593 -28.09 -16.96 -5.04
C SER A 593 -27.78 -15.54 -5.55
N LEU A 594 -28.43 -15.12 -6.65
CA LEU A 594 -28.30 -13.76 -7.19
C LEU A 594 -28.77 -12.67 -6.22
N ILE A 595 -29.89 -12.90 -5.52
CA ILE A 595 -30.37 -12.00 -4.46
C ILE A 595 -29.30 -11.90 -3.36
N SER A 596 -28.78 -13.04 -2.90
CA SER A 596 -27.77 -13.07 -1.83
C SER A 596 -26.45 -12.38 -2.25
N GLU A 597 -26.00 -12.55 -3.49
CA GLU A 597 -24.81 -11.87 -4.00
C GLU A 597 -25.00 -10.36 -4.13
N LEU A 598 -26.18 -9.91 -4.59
CA LEU A 598 -26.52 -8.49 -4.66
C LEU A 598 -26.65 -7.86 -3.25
N GLU A 599 -27.23 -8.58 -2.30
CA GLU A 599 -27.29 -8.16 -0.90
C GLU A 599 -25.90 -8.04 -0.28
N LYS A 600 -25.04 -9.05 -0.47
CA LYS A 600 -23.64 -9.01 -0.01
C LYS A 600 -22.86 -7.86 -0.65
N ALA A 601 -23.04 -7.63 -1.95
CA ALA A 601 -22.40 -6.52 -2.65
C ALA A 601 -22.88 -5.17 -2.07
N LYS A 602 -24.18 -5.02 -1.81
CA LYS A 602 -24.75 -3.82 -1.18
C LYS A 602 -24.17 -3.60 0.22
N ASP A 603 -24.14 -4.64 1.04
CA ASP A 603 -23.67 -4.56 2.43
C ASP A 603 -22.16 -4.32 2.53
N SER A 604 -21.41 -4.67 1.49
CA SER A 604 -19.97 -4.39 1.36
C SER A 604 -19.65 -2.96 0.92
N LEU A 605 -20.64 -2.18 0.46
CA LEU A 605 -20.42 -0.79 0.07
C LEU A 605 -20.06 0.06 1.30
N PRO A 606 -19.03 0.92 1.21
CA PRO A 606 -18.64 1.78 2.31
C PRO A 606 -19.77 2.75 2.67
N LYS A 607 -20.12 2.77 3.97
CA LYS A 607 -21.10 3.70 4.55
C LYS A 607 -20.43 5.01 4.97
N LEU A 608 -19.72 5.65 4.04
CA LEU A 608 -19.02 6.91 4.29
C LEU A 608 -19.90 8.11 3.86
N MET A 609 -19.86 9.17 4.65
CA MET A 609 -20.37 10.49 4.26
C MET A 609 -19.44 11.17 3.26
N ASP A 610 -19.94 12.07 2.43
CA ASP A 610 -19.08 12.78 1.45
C ASP A 610 -17.92 13.52 2.14
N GLU A 611 -18.11 14.09 3.34
CA GLU A 611 -17.03 14.70 4.13
C GLU A 611 -15.93 13.71 4.56
N GLU A 612 -16.28 12.49 4.96
CA GLU A 612 -15.33 11.46 5.38
C GLU A 612 -14.52 10.98 4.18
N ILE A 613 -15.15 10.92 3.00
CA ILE A 613 -14.47 10.62 1.75
C ILE A 613 -13.51 11.77 1.39
N GLY A 614 -13.96 13.02 1.48
CA GLY A 614 -13.12 14.19 1.25
C GLY A 614 -11.92 14.26 2.19
N HIS A 615 -12.10 13.94 3.48
CA HIS A 615 -11.01 13.82 4.45
C HIS A 615 -10.06 12.68 4.14
N SER A 616 -10.58 11.51 3.75
CA SER A 616 -9.77 10.34 3.39
C SER A 616 -8.93 10.61 2.14
N VAL A 617 -9.50 11.23 1.11
CA VAL A 617 -8.76 11.64 -0.10
C VAL A 617 -7.64 12.63 0.25
N ASN A 618 -7.93 13.63 1.09
CA ASN A 618 -6.92 14.58 1.56
C ASN A 618 -5.81 13.91 2.40
N LEU A 619 -6.15 12.92 3.22
CA LEU A 619 -5.17 12.14 3.99
C LEU A 619 -4.30 11.29 3.07
N ILE A 620 -4.87 10.65 2.06
CA ILE A 620 -4.12 9.90 1.04
C ILE A 620 -3.18 10.85 0.29
N ASP A 621 -3.63 12.04 -0.07
CA ASP A 621 -2.78 13.06 -0.73
C ASP A 621 -1.61 13.52 0.15
N ARG A 622 -1.86 13.69 1.46
CA ARG A 622 -0.79 14.03 2.42
C ARG A 622 0.19 12.88 2.64
N TYR A 623 -0.32 11.66 2.73
CA TYR A 623 0.49 10.46 2.94
C TYR A 623 1.33 10.13 1.70
N ALA A 624 0.74 10.25 0.51
CA ALA A 624 1.44 10.15 -0.76
C ALA A 624 2.55 11.21 -0.91
N GLY A 625 2.41 12.39 -0.27
CA GLY A 625 3.40 13.46 -0.28
C GLY A 625 4.42 13.46 0.87
N GLY A 626 4.40 12.46 1.76
CA GLY A 626 5.02 12.53 3.11
C GLY A 626 6.48 12.11 3.26
N SER A 627 7.24 11.85 2.19
CA SER A 627 8.66 11.45 2.30
C SER A 627 9.45 11.93 1.09
N SER A 628 9.91 13.20 1.13
CA SER A 628 10.52 13.93 -0.01
C SER A 628 9.49 14.31 -1.08
N MET A 629 9.30 15.59 -1.40
CA MET A 629 8.24 16.06 -2.30
C MET A 629 8.19 15.29 -3.64
N PRO A 630 7.25 14.35 -3.82
CA PRO A 630 7.10 13.61 -5.07
C PRO A 630 6.30 14.49 -6.03
N GLY A 631 6.85 14.77 -7.21
CA GLY A 631 6.24 15.71 -8.17
C GLY A 631 7.25 16.58 -8.91
N GLU A 632 8.41 16.83 -8.31
CA GLU A 632 9.36 17.87 -8.73
C GLU A 632 10.76 17.34 -9.07
N GLN A 633 11.00 16.03 -8.95
CA GLN A 633 12.29 15.42 -9.31
C GLN A 633 12.11 14.02 -9.92
N LEU A 634 12.92 13.70 -10.93
CA LEU A 634 13.14 12.35 -11.45
C LEU A 634 14.51 11.86 -10.98
N GLN A 635 14.63 10.59 -10.61
CA GLN A 635 15.92 9.97 -10.26
C GLN A 635 16.18 8.81 -11.19
N ILE A 636 17.28 8.87 -11.94
CA ILE A 636 17.64 7.89 -12.95
C ILE A 636 19.01 7.29 -12.61
N PHE A 637 19.05 5.98 -12.41
CA PHE A 637 20.26 5.23 -12.18
C PHE A 637 20.92 4.84 -13.51
N THR A 638 22.25 4.99 -13.61
CA THR A 638 22.99 4.62 -14.82
C THR A 638 24.27 3.83 -14.49
N SER A 639 24.64 2.89 -15.37
CA SER A 639 25.81 2.01 -15.22
C SER A 639 27.14 2.60 -15.70
N SER A 640 27.17 3.88 -16.00
CA SER A 640 28.37 4.58 -16.45
C SER A 640 28.25 6.06 -16.13
N ARG A 641 29.39 6.69 -15.87
CA ARG A 641 29.45 8.12 -15.60
C ARG A 641 29.23 8.90 -16.90
N LEU A 642 28.11 9.59 -16.97
CA LEU A 642 27.75 10.49 -18.07
C LEU A 642 28.24 11.89 -17.75
N GLU A 643 28.77 12.57 -18.75
CA GLU A 643 29.08 13.99 -18.63
C GLU A 643 27.77 14.77 -18.48
N GLN A 644 27.73 15.70 -17.51
CA GLN A 644 26.53 16.44 -17.13
C GLN A 644 25.92 17.19 -18.33
N SER A 645 26.77 17.81 -19.16
CA SER A 645 26.40 18.54 -20.38
C SER A 645 25.67 17.65 -21.40
N SER A 646 26.16 16.44 -21.60
CA SER A 646 25.60 15.46 -22.55
C SER A 646 24.28 14.88 -22.06
N ALA A 647 24.20 14.56 -20.75
CA ALA A 647 22.96 14.08 -20.14
C ALA A 647 21.88 15.17 -20.15
N GLU A 648 22.23 16.40 -19.82
CA GLU A 648 21.32 17.54 -19.81
C GLU A 648 20.71 17.84 -21.20
N GLY A 649 21.53 17.81 -22.26
CA GLY A 649 21.03 18.01 -23.62
C GLY A 649 20.00 16.96 -24.05
N VAL A 650 20.24 15.70 -23.72
CA VAL A 650 19.32 14.59 -24.04
C VAL A 650 18.04 14.67 -23.23
N ILE A 651 18.16 14.95 -21.93
CA ILE A 651 17.03 15.05 -21.01
C ILE A 651 16.13 16.23 -21.39
N ARG A 652 16.70 17.39 -21.73
CA ARG A 652 15.93 18.57 -22.19
C ARG A 652 15.19 18.30 -23.49
N ASN A 653 15.86 17.69 -24.47
CA ASN A 653 15.22 17.28 -25.74
C ASN A 653 14.09 16.27 -25.52
N THR A 654 14.25 15.36 -24.54
CA THR A 654 13.25 14.33 -24.24
C THR A 654 12.04 14.89 -23.50
N LEU A 655 12.25 15.85 -22.59
CA LEU A 655 11.20 16.43 -21.76
C LEU A 655 10.52 17.66 -22.39
N GLY A 656 11.08 18.22 -23.47
CA GLY A 656 10.52 19.39 -24.15
C GLY A 656 10.50 20.66 -23.29
N SER A 657 11.37 20.75 -22.27
CA SER A 657 11.45 21.86 -21.33
C SER A 657 12.91 22.31 -21.15
N ASP A 658 13.17 23.58 -21.44
CA ASP A 658 14.49 24.23 -21.29
C ASP A 658 14.90 24.45 -19.83
N GLN A 659 14.01 24.21 -18.87
CA GLN A 659 14.20 24.55 -17.46
C GLN A 659 14.48 23.34 -16.55
N ALA A 660 14.67 22.14 -17.12
CA ALA A 660 15.09 20.98 -16.34
C ALA A 660 16.57 21.10 -15.93
N MET A 661 16.85 21.01 -14.63
CA MET A 661 18.21 21.00 -14.08
C MET A 661 18.62 19.56 -13.76
N VAL A 662 19.80 19.15 -14.22
CA VAL A 662 20.31 17.80 -14.02
C VAL A 662 21.50 17.83 -13.08
N TYR A 663 21.43 17.06 -11.99
CA TYR A 663 22.50 16.87 -11.01
C TYR A 663 23.01 15.43 -11.06
N SER A 664 24.32 15.25 -10.88
CA SER A 664 24.94 13.93 -10.77
C SER A 664 25.27 13.66 -9.30
N LEU A 665 24.71 12.58 -8.76
CA LEU A 665 24.89 12.14 -7.39
C LEU A 665 25.62 10.78 -7.35
N PRO A 666 26.49 10.56 -6.35
CA PRO A 666 27.04 9.24 -6.10
C PRO A 666 25.92 8.30 -5.64
N VAL A 667 26.09 7.01 -5.96
CA VAL A 667 25.09 5.97 -5.70
C VAL A 667 25.06 5.52 -4.24
N GLY A 668 26.13 5.79 -3.51
CA GLY A 668 26.25 5.55 -2.09
C GLY A 668 27.63 5.98 -1.61
N THR A 669 27.76 6.17 -0.31
CA THR A 669 29.03 6.51 0.33
C THR A 669 29.43 5.43 1.31
N VAL A 670 30.66 4.93 1.20
CA VAL A 670 31.16 3.94 2.15
C VAL A 670 31.52 4.63 3.46
N GLN A 671 30.82 4.28 4.52
CA GLN A 671 31.11 4.75 5.87
C GLN A 671 31.84 3.64 6.65
N PRO A 672 33.07 3.91 7.13
CA PRO A 672 33.78 2.98 7.99
C PRO A 672 33.04 2.82 9.32
N ASP A 673 33.14 1.62 9.90
CA ASP A 673 32.52 1.33 11.19
C ASP A 673 33.20 2.09 12.34
N ILE A 674 32.40 2.71 13.21
CA ILE A 674 32.86 3.64 14.25
C ILE A 674 33.85 2.96 15.21
N ARG A 675 33.64 1.67 15.53
CA ARG A 675 34.55 0.92 16.40
C ARG A 675 35.86 0.58 15.68
N GLY A 676 35.82 0.27 14.39
CA GLY A 676 37.00 0.08 13.55
C GLY A 676 37.87 1.35 13.47
N GLU A 677 37.24 2.52 13.34
CA GLU A 677 37.95 3.81 13.41
C GLU A 677 38.52 4.07 14.81
N LEU A 678 37.79 3.75 15.87
CA LEU A 678 38.29 3.89 17.24
C LEU A 678 39.54 3.03 17.50
N PHE A 679 39.54 1.76 17.07
CA PHE A 679 40.72 0.89 17.19
C PHE A 679 41.90 1.37 16.34
N LYS A 680 41.63 1.97 15.18
CA LYS A 680 42.67 2.65 14.39
C LYS A 680 43.26 3.83 15.16
N ILE A 681 42.43 4.66 15.78
CA ILE A 681 42.88 5.77 16.64
C ILE A 681 43.68 5.23 17.82
N LEU A 682 43.23 4.16 18.49
CA LEU A 682 43.95 3.54 19.61
C LEU A 682 45.33 3.00 19.18
N ALA A 683 45.41 2.35 18.02
CA ALA A 683 46.68 1.90 17.46
C ALA A 683 47.63 3.07 17.16
N GLU A 684 47.10 4.20 16.71
CA GLU A 684 47.85 5.44 16.46
C GLU A 684 48.30 6.10 17.78
N VAL A 685 47.44 6.10 18.82
CA VAL A 685 47.75 6.55 20.17
C VAL A 685 48.88 5.71 20.78
N ARG A 686 48.86 4.38 20.61
CA ARG A 686 49.93 3.49 21.07
C ARG A 686 51.28 3.88 20.49
N SER A 687 51.35 4.15 19.19
CA SER A 687 52.57 4.62 18.51
C SER A 687 53.05 5.96 19.09
N THR A 688 52.11 6.85 19.39
CA THR A 688 52.39 8.18 19.97
C THR A 688 52.90 8.09 21.42
N ILE A 689 52.33 7.19 22.24
CA ILE A 689 52.78 6.96 23.62
C ILE A 689 54.18 6.37 23.63
N ALA A 690 54.47 5.38 22.78
CA ALA A 690 55.82 4.84 22.63
C ALA A 690 56.83 5.95 22.28
N ALA A 691 56.48 6.82 21.33
CA ALA A 691 57.31 7.97 20.96
C ALA A 691 57.56 8.94 22.14
N LEU A 692 56.53 9.23 22.94
CA LEU A 692 56.61 10.13 24.09
C LEU A 692 57.49 9.52 25.19
N VAL A 693 57.32 8.23 25.49
CA VAL A 693 58.17 7.50 26.44
C VAL A 693 59.62 7.49 25.98
N ILE A 694 59.90 7.24 24.70
CA ILE A 694 61.27 7.30 24.16
C ILE A 694 61.86 8.71 24.30
N MET A 695 61.08 9.76 24.05
CA MET A 695 61.54 11.13 24.28
C MET A 695 61.87 11.41 25.75
N ILE A 696 61.03 10.96 26.68
CA ILE A 696 61.30 11.13 28.12
C ILE A 696 62.58 10.37 28.50
N LEU A 697 62.69 9.10 28.10
CA LEU A 697 63.85 8.27 28.39
C LEU A 697 65.11 8.84 27.75
N TRP A 698 65.02 9.36 26.54
CA TRP A 698 66.12 10.04 25.87
C TRP A 698 66.65 11.20 26.71
N VAL A 699 65.76 12.10 27.15
CA VAL A 699 66.14 13.22 28.01
C VAL A 699 66.75 12.72 29.31
N LEU A 700 66.17 11.68 29.94
CA LEU A 700 66.65 11.13 31.19
C LEU A 700 68.06 10.52 31.06
N THR A 701 68.28 9.68 30.04
CA THR A 701 69.56 9.03 29.74
C THR A 701 70.63 10.06 29.38
N PHE A 702 70.26 11.13 28.66
CA PHE A 702 71.21 12.19 28.34
C PHE A 702 71.57 13.07 29.53
N ILE A 703 70.63 13.39 30.41
CA ILE A 703 70.89 14.13 31.66
C ILE A 703 71.73 13.31 32.63
N LEU A 704 71.45 12.02 32.79
CA LEU A 704 72.08 11.18 33.80
C LEU A 704 73.43 10.62 33.34
N ASP A 705 73.46 9.90 32.20
CA ASP A 705 74.63 9.13 31.79
C ASP A 705 75.56 9.92 30.87
N GLN A 706 75.01 10.65 29.89
CA GLN A 706 75.82 11.32 28.88
C GLN A 706 76.37 12.67 29.36
N SER A 707 75.73 13.33 30.32
CA SER A 707 76.19 14.61 30.87
C SER A 707 77.57 14.51 31.52
N LEU A 708 77.88 13.37 32.17
CA LEU A 708 79.18 13.08 32.79
C LEU A 708 80.27 12.93 31.74
N ILE A 709 79.99 12.19 30.67
CA ILE A 709 80.91 11.99 29.54
C ILE A 709 81.14 13.32 28.81
N ILE A 710 80.08 14.09 28.57
CA ILE A 710 80.15 15.42 27.94
C ILE A 710 80.97 16.39 28.82
N SER A 711 80.79 16.37 30.15
CA SER A 711 81.55 17.21 31.08
C SER A 711 83.03 16.84 31.11
N MET A 712 83.36 15.54 31.07
CA MET A 712 84.72 15.05 30.92
C MET A 712 85.37 15.51 29.59
N LEU A 713 84.62 15.44 28.49
CA LEU A 713 85.07 15.92 27.17
C LEU A 713 85.23 17.45 27.12
N LYS A 714 84.42 18.20 27.88
CA LYS A 714 84.60 19.67 28.02
C LYS A 714 85.85 20.03 28.81
N MET A 715 86.20 19.25 29.84
CA MET A 715 87.40 19.47 30.66
C MET A 715 88.73 19.25 29.91
N THR A 716 88.71 18.51 28.79
CA THR A 716 89.93 18.17 28.03
C THR A 716 90.38 19.25 27.03
N GLN A 717 89.67 20.38 26.91
CA GLN A 717 90.09 21.63 26.23
C GLN A 717 90.69 21.53 24.80
N GLU A 718 90.51 20.45 24.05
CA GLU A 718 91.01 20.37 22.66
C GLU A 718 89.96 20.83 21.63
N SER A 719 90.31 21.81 20.79
CA SER A 719 89.47 22.27 19.67
C SER A 719 89.91 21.62 18.35
N ILE A 720 88.95 21.08 17.60
CA ILE A 720 89.19 20.41 16.29
C ILE A 720 89.62 21.42 15.21
N LEU A 721 89.27 22.71 15.37
CA LEU A 721 89.59 23.77 14.44
C LEU A 721 90.85 24.55 14.86
N PRO A 722 91.73 24.94 13.91
CA PRO A 722 92.91 25.74 14.22
C PRO A 722 92.51 27.15 14.69
N GLN A 723 93.24 27.69 15.68
CA GLN A 723 93.01 29.08 16.12
C GLN A 723 93.38 30.04 14.99
N ARG A 724 92.39 30.75 14.44
CA ARG A 724 92.57 31.80 13.43
C ARG A 724 92.13 33.14 14.02
N HIS A 725 92.99 34.16 13.92
CA HIS A 725 92.66 35.51 14.33
C HIS A 725 91.96 36.25 13.20
N PHE A 726 90.71 36.65 13.44
CA PHE A 726 89.94 37.53 12.56
C PHE A 726 89.90 38.94 13.18
N LYS A 727 89.65 39.98 12.38
CA LYS A 727 89.45 41.34 12.89
C LYS A 727 88.26 41.39 13.86
N GLU A 728 88.50 41.97 15.04
CA GLU A 728 87.52 42.14 16.12
C GLU A 728 86.25 42.83 15.60
N GLY A 729 85.11 42.19 15.83
CA GLY A 729 83.79 42.72 15.49
C GLY A 729 83.29 42.37 14.09
N SER A 730 84.06 41.62 13.28
CA SER A 730 83.58 41.17 11.97
C SER A 730 82.52 40.07 12.09
N TRP A 731 81.53 40.07 11.18
CA TRP A 731 80.52 39.01 11.12
C TRP A 731 81.15 37.62 10.92
N ARG A 732 82.30 37.53 10.25
CA ARG A 732 83.07 36.30 10.05
C ARG A 732 83.64 35.75 11.35
N GLU A 733 84.07 36.62 12.27
CA GLU A 733 84.55 36.21 13.59
C GLU A 733 83.40 35.69 14.47
N ARG A 734 82.23 36.33 14.42
CA ARG A 734 81.01 35.81 15.08
C ARG A 734 80.64 34.43 14.53
N VAL A 735 80.63 34.26 13.21
CA VAL A 735 80.35 32.96 12.57
C VAL A 735 81.41 31.93 12.91
N TYR A 736 82.70 32.29 12.94
CA TYR A 736 83.79 31.38 13.30
C TYR A 736 83.75 30.96 14.77
N ARG A 737 83.41 31.89 15.69
CA ARG A 737 83.17 31.57 17.10
C ARG A 737 81.99 30.64 17.29
N ILE A 738 80.90 30.85 16.55
CA ILE A 738 79.76 29.94 16.55
C ILE A 738 80.17 28.58 15.98
N LEU A 739 80.91 28.52 14.88
CA LEU A 739 81.42 27.27 14.30
C LEU A 739 82.35 26.52 15.27
N MET A 740 83.29 27.21 15.92
CA MET A 740 84.18 26.62 16.93
C MET A 740 83.41 26.04 18.11
N LYS A 741 82.33 26.70 18.52
CA LYS A 741 81.45 26.21 19.59
C LYS A 741 80.59 25.02 19.13
N VAL A 742 80.05 25.04 17.92
CA VAL A 742 79.23 23.94 17.37
C VAL A 742 80.07 22.70 17.06
N LEU A 743 81.30 22.88 16.57
CA LEU A 743 82.24 21.81 16.22
C LEU A 743 83.19 21.41 17.36
N ALA A 744 82.88 21.80 18.60
CA ALA A 744 83.62 21.32 19.77
C ALA A 744 83.44 19.79 19.89
N PRO A 745 84.49 19.00 20.22
CA PRO A 745 84.39 17.55 20.30
C PRO A 745 83.24 17.06 21.18
N ALA A 746 83.00 17.73 22.30
CA ALA A 746 81.90 17.42 23.22
C ALA A 746 80.51 17.63 22.58
N ASN A 747 80.34 18.69 21.79
CA ASN A 747 79.07 19.02 21.14
C ASN A 747 78.83 18.14 19.90
N CYS A 748 79.88 17.82 19.13
CA CYS A 748 79.81 16.83 18.06
C CYS A 748 79.47 15.44 18.59
N TYR A 749 80.09 15.02 19.71
CA TYR A 749 79.76 13.78 20.39
C TYR A 749 78.29 13.77 20.82
N ALA A 750 77.84 14.80 21.54
CA ALA A 750 76.45 14.90 22.01
C ALA A 750 75.43 14.92 20.85
N ALA A 751 75.73 15.62 19.75
CA ALA A 751 74.85 15.69 18.60
C ALA A 751 74.76 14.35 17.85
N LEU A 752 75.90 13.67 17.63
CA LEU A 752 75.94 12.37 16.98
C LEU A 752 75.30 11.28 17.84
N THR A 753 75.68 11.18 19.11
CA THR A 753 75.11 10.16 20.00
C THR A 753 73.63 10.43 20.25
N GLY A 754 73.21 11.69 20.41
CA GLY A 754 71.81 12.06 20.59
C GLY A 754 70.96 11.72 19.38
N GLY A 755 71.42 12.07 18.18
CA GLY A 755 70.74 11.73 16.93
C GLY A 755 70.67 10.22 16.68
N VAL A 756 71.77 9.48 16.89
CA VAL A 756 71.83 8.03 16.69
C VAL A 756 70.97 7.29 17.71
N TRP A 757 71.06 7.66 18.99
CA TRP A 757 70.29 7.05 20.07
C TRP A 757 68.79 7.19 19.82
N LEU A 758 68.32 8.42 19.56
CA LEU A 758 66.90 8.69 19.38
C LEU A 758 66.35 8.03 18.12
N SER A 759 67.12 8.05 17.02
CA SER A 759 66.70 7.41 15.76
C SER A 759 66.60 5.89 15.87
N LEU A 760 67.58 5.24 16.51
CA LEU A 760 67.58 3.79 16.70
C LEU A 760 66.52 3.34 17.71
N ALA A 761 66.34 4.07 18.83
CA ALA A 761 65.31 3.76 19.81
C ALA A 761 63.91 3.85 19.21
N PHE A 762 63.62 4.90 18.42
CA PHE A 762 62.35 5.05 17.70
C PHE A 762 62.09 3.91 16.70
N LEU A 763 63.13 3.51 15.94
CA LEU A 763 63.02 2.46 14.95
C LEU A 763 62.76 1.10 15.61
N LEU A 764 63.49 0.76 16.66
CA LEU A 764 63.35 -0.50 17.40
C LEU A 764 62.02 -0.60 18.13
N ALA A 765 61.51 0.52 18.67
CA ALA A 765 60.22 0.55 19.35
C ALA A 765 59.01 0.56 18.39
N GLY A 766 59.23 0.66 17.07
CA GLY A 766 58.15 0.71 16.08
C GLY A 766 57.31 2.00 16.15
N ALA A 767 57.83 3.07 16.77
CA ALA A 767 57.14 4.34 16.95
C ALA A 767 57.15 5.15 15.64
N ARG A 768 56.34 4.76 14.66
CA ARG A 768 56.13 5.52 13.41
C ARG A 768 54.94 6.46 13.61
N GLY A 769 55.19 7.73 13.97
CA GLY A 769 54.18 8.78 14.01
C GLY A 769 54.13 9.56 12.69
N HIS A 770 52.96 10.05 12.29
CA HIS A 770 52.78 10.85 11.07
C HIS A 770 53.65 12.13 11.03
N TYR A 771 54.09 12.62 12.20
CA TYR A 771 54.87 13.85 12.37
C TYR A 771 56.39 13.64 12.50
N PHE A 772 56.88 12.40 12.61
CA PHE A 772 58.28 12.12 12.95
C PHE A 772 58.97 11.27 11.88
N ASN A 773 59.57 11.95 10.89
CA ASN A 773 60.44 11.32 9.90
C ASN A 773 61.81 11.02 10.53
N PHE A 774 62.48 9.95 10.09
CA PHE A 774 63.81 9.53 10.57
C PHE A 774 64.82 10.69 10.61
N TRP A 775 64.83 11.53 9.57
CA TRP A 775 65.69 12.71 9.50
C TRP A 775 65.32 13.83 10.48
N ALA A 776 64.02 14.02 10.76
CA ALA A 776 63.56 14.99 11.75
C ALA A 776 63.98 14.56 13.17
N ASN A 777 63.91 13.26 13.46
CA ASN A 777 64.33 12.69 14.74
C ASN A 777 65.84 12.84 14.97
N ALA A 778 66.65 12.57 13.96
CA ALA A 778 68.10 12.78 14.01
C ALA A 778 68.46 14.26 14.23
N LEU A 779 67.72 15.19 13.59
CA LEU A 779 67.92 16.63 13.73
C LEU A 779 67.44 17.18 15.07
N ILE A 780 66.30 16.73 15.58
CA ILE A 780 65.77 17.12 16.91
C ILE A 780 66.70 16.59 18.00
N GLY A 781 67.11 15.32 17.90
CA GLY A 781 68.06 14.68 18.81
C GLY A 781 69.42 15.37 18.81
N GLY A 782 69.97 15.64 17.63
CA GLY A 782 71.28 16.30 17.51
C GLY A 782 71.26 17.80 17.82
N GLY A 783 70.18 18.50 17.44
CA GLY A 783 70.08 19.96 17.50
C GLY A 783 69.68 20.52 18.86
N LEU A 784 68.75 19.89 19.59
CA LEU A 784 68.34 20.35 20.93
C LEU A 784 69.49 20.24 21.93
N TRP A 785 70.21 19.12 21.94
CA TRP A 785 71.27 18.88 22.92
C TRP A 785 72.61 19.50 22.55
N GLY A 786 72.90 19.66 21.25
CA GLY A 786 74.00 20.51 20.81
C GLY A 786 73.86 21.93 21.35
N ASN A 787 72.64 22.50 21.38
CA ASN A 787 72.36 23.84 21.89
C ASN A 787 72.23 23.97 23.42
N ILE A 788 71.65 22.99 24.11
CA ILE A 788 71.52 23.05 25.58
C ILE A 788 72.88 23.02 26.28
N PHE A 789 73.88 22.34 25.69
CA PHE A 789 75.26 22.28 26.20
C PHE A 789 76.21 23.26 25.51
N LEU A 790 75.71 24.12 24.62
CA LEU A 790 76.44 25.25 24.04
C LEU A 790 76.63 26.41 25.03
N ASN A 791 75.86 26.42 26.13
CA ASN A 791 76.00 27.35 27.25
C ASN A 791 76.93 26.82 28.35
#